data_AF-A0A6A6PG87-F1
#
_entry.id   AF-A0A6A6PG87-F1
#
_cell.length_a   1.000
_cell.length_b   1.000
_cell.length_c   1.000
_cell.angle_alpha   90.00
_cell.angle_beta   90.00
_cell.angle_gamma   90.00
#
_symmetry.space_group_name_H-M   'P 1'
#
loop_
_entity.id
_entity.type
_entity.pdbx_description
1 polymer ?
#
loop_
_entity_poly.entity_id
_entity_poly.type
_entity_poly.pdbx_seq_one_letter_code
_entity_poly.pdbx_strand_id
1 'polypeptide(L)'
;MPTGGMLTAFKAQAIHELKPKDRAKIESLLAYGDRLLVGLNTGWLKVYRVNETSIADHPADNADVPPPSPSKTKAIELLRDVEKFSKKPIQQLAIIKEVNVLVSLSDAYVSLHDLQTYELVDKLERSKGATCFTVTSNVVKDPDTGVPGLVSRLAVGAKRRIVCWTWQDMEQLPDVTEVSLEMNIRSLLWSTGTQLVAGMDAGFSAVDVETLDITPINRPASRVSSDTGSAELAGIRFGAVSSSGMSYMVGGWTPKPMATGLSDGQVLLAKDVNTLFADNEGKALEKRQVPWSAAPEAIGYSYPYLLALQAPERGALQVRNPDTLSLLQTIPVPLATILHVPPPNISLAHAGKRFLVASERVIWRMNALPYDSQLTQLVDKQRYDEAISLLNLLEDTLIDEKAKRIREIKIQKATGLFRERKYRASLDLFTDADASPDRVIKLYPRSIAGDLSELPEEPEDDAQPESVEESDAKTEDAPKEPPATPGKSLLDRVTGHARKEPDNESIKSSAVADSAASSPHKRNVSKPTAPEKALVGEDLKVAVWCLTSFLAQARIEVQKYLNPDGTLKENPPVLDPDTGQPAFANLLPQDVIVGGTKDIDWQAELLQVAQLVYTSLFRSYMLASPSLAGSLFRIDNFCDPEVVQASLYESHRYNDLIDFLHGKKLHRQALEMLMKFGKGEADGEVPEGMQGPERTVAYLKQLPPELIDLILEFAAWPVREKPEVGMDVFLADTDNAERLPREKVLHFLADIDERLEVRYLDHIINELGDQTPRFHQQLVDCYLQELKSPTIGDDGKQDVRQKLEAFLRTSKEYKTDKTLAQLPTDDPLFFEIRAIVLSAMGAHEQVLTIYVFQMHDYDKAEAYCTKTYYLAEEGGEQSTFVNGTTTPNLKKPHFQRTQTQVSKDKPNIFATLLRLYLKPPSPNDATRWPQALDLLSRHGARLPASSTLNMMPDDLALAKLEDYFRGRLRHSTAISRQERIVRTLESARLAKTERLLRLGTEREIEQGKPGMRSRRVRITEEDHCRVCHKRFGAAAIRVHPDGEVVHYGCGGKREREGGFG
;
A
#
# COMPACT_ATOMS: atom_id res chain seq x y z
N MET A 1 -4.73 3.78 -55.23
CA MET A 1 -4.23 3.13 -53.99
C MET A 1 -4.52 4.05 -52.83
N PRO A 2 -5.41 3.70 -51.89
CA PRO A 2 -5.76 4.62 -50.82
C PRO A 2 -4.65 4.60 -49.77
N THR A 3 -4.18 5.80 -49.42
CA THR A 3 -3.22 6.09 -48.34
C THR A 3 -3.61 5.37 -47.05
N GLY A 4 -2.85 4.36 -46.65
CA GLY A 4 -3.10 3.62 -45.41
C GLY A 4 -3.00 4.53 -44.18
N GLY A 5 -4.08 4.58 -43.39
CA GLY A 5 -3.98 4.70 -41.93
C GLY A 5 -3.94 6.08 -41.27
N MET A 6 -4.32 7.19 -41.92
CA MET A 6 -4.37 8.51 -41.26
C MET A 6 -5.75 8.85 -40.68
N LEU A 7 -5.78 9.55 -39.54
CA LEU A 7 -7.00 10.10 -38.92
C LEU A 7 -7.63 11.15 -39.85
N THR A 8 -8.94 11.31 -39.78
CA THR A 8 -9.65 12.43 -40.41
C THR A 8 -10.11 13.40 -39.32
N ALA A 9 -9.31 14.44 -39.05
CA ALA A 9 -9.65 15.48 -38.08
C ALA A 9 -10.43 16.63 -38.74
N PHE A 10 -10.01 17.03 -39.94
CA PHE A 10 -10.65 18.10 -40.70
C PHE A 10 -11.01 17.66 -42.12
N LYS A 11 -12.06 18.27 -42.69
CA LYS A 11 -12.43 18.17 -44.10
C LYS A 11 -12.29 19.54 -44.76
N ALA A 12 -11.49 19.62 -45.82
CA ALA A 12 -11.36 20.82 -46.63
C ALA A 12 -12.59 21.01 -47.51
N GLN A 13 -13.24 22.16 -47.40
CA GLN A 13 -14.34 22.58 -48.26
C GLN A 13 -13.93 23.84 -49.00
N ALA A 14 -13.85 23.79 -50.34
CA ALA A 14 -13.64 24.99 -51.14
C ALA A 14 -14.90 25.87 -51.06
N ILE A 15 -14.76 27.06 -50.48
CA ILE A 15 -15.87 27.98 -50.21
C ILE A 15 -15.90 29.14 -51.23
N HIS A 16 -14.75 29.49 -51.81
CA HIS A 16 -14.64 30.52 -52.84
C HIS A 16 -13.48 30.23 -53.78
N GLU A 17 -13.68 30.48 -55.08
CA GLU A 17 -12.66 30.35 -56.12
C GLU A 17 -12.75 31.55 -57.08
N LEU A 18 -11.62 32.26 -57.25
CA LEU A 18 -11.48 33.32 -58.23
C LEU A 18 -11.42 32.72 -59.64
N LYS A 19 -12.12 33.34 -60.59
CA LYS A 19 -12.19 32.81 -61.95
C LYS A 19 -10.79 32.84 -62.59
N PRO A 20 -10.43 31.86 -63.43
CA PRO A 20 -9.12 31.80 -64.08
C PRO A 20 -8.79 33.04 -64.93
N LYS A 21 -9.82 33.76 -65.42
CA LYS A 21 -9.69 35.00 -66.22
C LYS A 21 -9.41 36.25 -65.39
N ASP A 22 -9.61 36.22 -64.07
CA ASP A 22 -9.35 37.37 -63.22
C ASP A 22 -7.84 37.51 -63.01
N ARG A 23 -7.29 38.72 -63.24
CA ARG A 23 -5.88 39.07 -62.96
C ARG A 23 -5.60 39.23 -61.46
N ALA A 24 -6.66 39.33 -60.66
CA ALA A 24 -6.55 39.47 -59.22
C ALA A 24 -6.13 38.14 -58.57
N LYS A 25 -5.23 38.23 -57.60
CA LYS A 25 -4.78 37.13 -56.74
C LYS A 25 -5.08 37.47 -55.29
N ILE A 26 -5.41 36.46 -54.50
CA ILE A 26 -5.59 36.58 -53.05
C ILE A 26 -4.21 36.74 -52.41
N GLU A 27 -4.02 37.85 -51.70
CA GLU A 27 -2.77 38.19 -51.00
C GLU A 27 -2.91 38.05 -49.48
N SER A 28 -4.07 38.43 -48.94
CA SER A 28 -4.36 38.33 -47.51
C SER A 28 -5.81 37.93 -47.24
N LEU A 29 -6.02 37.33 -46.08
CA LEU A 29 -7.30 36.79 -45.64
C LEU A 29 -7.53 37.13 -44.17
N LEU A 30 -8.74 37.59 -43.84
CA LEU A 30 -9.16 37.82 -42.46
C LEU A 30 -10.62 37.38 -42.28
N ALA A 31 -10.84 36.45 -41.35
CA ALA A 31 -12.18 36.06 -40.93
C ALA A 31 -12.63 36.86 -39.71
N TYR A 32 -13.84 37.39 -39.74
CA TYR A 32 -14.44 38.15 -38.63
C TYR A 32 -15.94 37.91 -38.53
N GLY A 33 -16.37 37.19 -37.50
CA GLY A 33 -17.77 36.78 -37.35
C GLY A 33 -18.25 35.94 -38.54
N ASP A 34 -19.34 36.36 -39.18
CA ASP A 34 -19.87 35.76 -40.42
C ASP A 34 -19.26 36.37 -41.69
N ARG A 35 -18.28 37.28 -41.57
CA ARG A 35 -17.66 37.99 -42.68
C ARG A 35 -16.24 37.49 -42.97
N LEU A 36 -15.89 37.48 -44.25
CA LEU A 36 -14.58 37.13 -44.76
C LEU A 36 -14.05 38.29 -45.61
N LEU A 37 -12.97 38.92 -45.14
CA LEU A 37 -12.29 40.00 -45.82
C LEU A 37 -11.11 39.42 -46.61
N VAL A 38 -11.09 39.69 -47.91
CA VAL A 38 -10.09 39.18 -48.86
C VAL A 38 -9.36 40.36 -49.46
N GLY A 39 -8.07 40.49 -49.14
CA GLY A 39 -7.18 41.47 -49.73
C GLY A 39 -6.56 40.94 -51.02
N LEU A 40 -6.69 41.70 -52.11
CA LEU A 40 -6.17 41.31 -53.42
C LEU A 40 -4.84 41.99 -53.73
N ASN A 41 -4.06 41.36 -54.61
CA ASN A 41 -2.81 41.94 -55.14
C ASN A 41 -3.00 43.26 -55.90
N THR A 42 -4.21 43.53 -56.40
CA THR A 42 -4.58 44.81 -57.04
C THR A 42 -4.79 45.94 -56.04
N GLY A 43 -4.78 45.67 -54.74
CA GLY A 43 -5.12 46.63 -53.69
C GLY A 43 -6.62 46.79 -53.46
N TRP A 44 -7.42 45.83 -53.92
CA TRP A 44 -8.88 45.81 -53.69
C TRP A 44 -9.20 44.97 -52.46
N LEU A 45 -10.21 45.38 -51.71
CA LEU A 45 -10.72 44.64 -50.56
C LEU A 45 -12.13 44.11 -50.88
N LYS A 46 -12.28 42.78 -50.89
CA LYS A 46 -13.57 42.12 -51.06
C LYS A 46 -14.08 41.60 -49.73
N VAL A 47 -15.33 41.94 -49.40
CA VAL A 47 -15.99 41.51 -48.17
C VAL A 47 -17.10 40.55 -48.54
N TYR A 48 -16.96 39.33 -48.04
CA TYR A 48 -17.89 38.24 -48.24
C TYR A 48 -18.63 37.90 -46.95
N ARG A 49 -19.85 37.38 -47.06
CA ARG A 49 -20.57 36.68 -46.00
C ARG A 49 -20.40 35.19 -46.18
N VAL A 50 -20.03 34.48 -45.12
CA VAL A 50 -19.96 33.02 -45.10
C VAL A 50 -21.25 32.49 -44.51
N ASN A 51 -22.06 31.83 -45.34
CA ASN A 51 -23.32 31.25 -44.88
C ASN A 51 -23.03 29.95 -44.12
N GLU A 52 -23.57 29.81 -42.91
CA GLU A 52 -23.53 28.55 -42.18
C GLU A 52 -24.52 27.57 -42.81
N THR A 53 -24.02 26.62 -43.60
CA THR A 53 -24.79 25.41 -43.89
C THR A 53 -24.79 24.57 -42.62
N SER A 54 -25.92 24.57 -41.89
CA SER A 54 -26.15 23.70 -40.75
C SER A 54 -26.00 22.24 -41.20
N ILE A 55 -24.84 21.64 -40.94
CA ILE A 55 -24.76 20.19 -40.79
C ILE A 55 -25.40 19.96 -39.42
N ALA A 56 -26.59 19.39 -39.41
CA ALA A 56 -27.38 19.16 -38.21
C ALA A 56 -26.56 18.35 -37.19
N ASP A 57 -26.09 19.03 -36.15
CA ASP A 57 -25.81 18.40 -34.87
C ASP A 57 -27.20 18.04 -34.29
N HIS A 58 -27.52 16.75 -34.25
CA HIS A 58 -28.57 16.03 -33.48
C HIS A 58 -29.25 14.93 -34.34
N PRO A 59 -29.11 13.63 -33.99
CA PRO A 59 -30.03 12.61 -34.45
C PRO A 59 -31.32 12.76 -33.63
N ALA A 60 -32.29 13.51 -34.14
CA ALA A 60 -33.64 13.45 -33.60
C ALA A 60 -34.36 12.29 -34.29
N ASP A 61 -34.60 11.21 -33.54
CA ASP A 61 -35.62 10.21 -33.84
C ASP A 61 -36.95 10.91 -34.09
N ASN A 62 -37.34 11.03 -35.36
CA ASN A 62 -38.72 11.16 -35.80
C ASN A 62 -38.79 10.87 -37.30
N ALA A 63 -39.07 9.62 -37.63
CA ALA A 63 -39.50 9.20 -38.96
C ALA A 63 -40.92 9.74 -39.18
N ASP A 64 -41.05 10.85 -39.93
CA ASP A 64 -42.14 11.14 -40.87
C ASP A 64 -42.18 12.64 -41.24
N VAL A 65 -41.18 13.12 -41.99
CA VAL A 65 -41.32 14.32 -42.84
C VAL A 65 -40.45 14.12 -44.10
N PRO A 66 -40.97 14.33 -45.32
CA PRO A 66 -40.16 14.22 -46.54
C PRO A 66 -39.05 15.28 -46.54
N PRO A 67 -37.85 14.97 -47.07
CA PRO A 67 -36.73 15.91 -47.05
C PRO A 67 -37.04 17.16 -47.90
N PRO A 68 -36.78 18.38 -47.41
CA PRO A 68 -36.84 19.56 -48.25
C PRO A 68 -35.74 19.47 -49.32
N SER A 69 -36.13 19.67 -50.57
CA SER A 69 -35.24 19.73 -51.74
C SER A 69 -34.06 20.70 -51.50
N PRO A 70 -32.81 20.35 -51.88
CA PRO A 70 -31.65 21.19 -51.64
C PRO A 70 -31.67 22.43 -52.53
N SER A 71 -32.15 23.56 -52.00
CA SER A 71 -31.91 24.85 -52.61
C SER A 71 -30.40 25.13 -52.56
N LYS A 72 -29.77 25.35 -53.71
CA LYS A 72 -28.37 25.77 -53.86
C LYS A 72 -28.15 27.17 -53.26
N THR A 73 -28.11 27.30 -51.95
CA THR A 73 -27.58 28.50 -51.28
C THR A 73 -26.07 28.53 -51.51
N LYS A 74 -25.55 29.61 -52.09
CA LYS A 74 -24.10 29.78 -52.26
C LYS A 74 -23.44 29.81 -50.87
N ALA A 75 -22.39 29.00 -50.69
CA ALA A 75 -21.64 28.92 -49.43
C ALA A 75 -21.06 30.28 -49.00
N ILE A 76 -20.77 31.13 -49.98
CA ILE A 76 -20.29 32.50 -49.78
C ILE A 76 -21.07 33.47 -50.67
N GLU A 77 -21.46 34.60 -50.09
CA GLU A 77 -22.12 35.73 -50.76
C GLU A 77 -21.22 36.97 -50.70
N LEU A 78 -21.04 37.68 -51.82
CA LEU A 78 -20.27 38.93 -51.84
C LEU A 78 -21.14 40.06 -51.31
N LEU A 79 -20.73 40.69 -50.21
CA LEU A 79 -21.45 41.82 -49.60
C LEU A 79 -20.97 43.16 -50.17
N ARG A 80 -19.65 43.33 -50.29
CA ARG A 80 -19.05 44.62 -50.66
C ARG A 80 -17.75 44.42 -51.42
N ASP A 81 -17.51 45.26 -52.42
CA ASP A 81 -16.25 45.35 -53.15
C ASP A 81 -15.74 46.78 -52.98
N VAL A 82 -14.60 46.95 -52.30
CA VAL A 82 -13.99 48.25 -52.03
C VAL A 82 -12.80 48.41 -52.96
N GLU A 83 -13.07 49.04 -54.10
CA GLU A 83 -12.04 49.38 -55.07
C GLU A 83 -11.12 50.48 -54.52
N LYS A 84 -9.84 50.45 -54.93
CA LYS A 84 -8.81 51.43 -54.52
C LYS A 84 -8.61 51.55 -53.01
N PHE A 85 -8.92 50.51 -52.24
CA PHE A 85 -8.62 50.43 -50.81
C PHE A 85 -7.13 50.70 -50.54
N SER A 86 -6.24 50.14 -51.34
CA SER A 86 -4.81 50.45 -51.34
C SER A 86 -4.26 50.60 -52.76
N LYS A 87 -3.14 51.35 -52.91
CA LYS A 87 -2.43 51.49 -54.20
C LYS A 87 -1.59 50.27 -54.58
N LYS A 88 -1.29 49.42 -53.60
CA LYS A 88 -0.40 48.26 -53.69
C LYS A 88 -1.06 47.04 -53.04
N PRO A 89 -0.53 45.81 -53.26
CA PRO A 89 -1.06 44.60 -52.64
C PRO A 89 -1.29 44.75 -51.14
N ILE A 90 -2.42 44.24 -50.67
CA ILE A 90 -2.76 44.20 -49.24
C ILE A 90 -2.10 42.96 -48.65
N GLN A 91 -0.96 43.14 -47.97
CA GLN A 91 -0.10 42.05 -47.50
C GLN A 91 -0.63 41.39 -46.22
N GLN A 92 -1.27 42.15 -45.34
CA GLN A 92 -1.80 41.65 -44.08
C GLN A 92 -3.00 42.49 -43.64
N LEU A 93 -3.98 41.85 -43.02
CA LEU A 93 -5.20 42.45 -42.47
C LEU A 93 -5.39 41.96 -41.02
N ALA A 94 -5.85 42.83 -40.12
CA ALA A 94 -6.37 42.45 -38.82
C ALA A 94 -7.44 43.44 -38.36
N ILE A 95 -8.19 43.10 -37.32
CA ILE A 95 -9.23 43.95 -36.74
C ILE A 95 -8.91 44.21 -35.28
N ILE A 96 -9.07 45.46 -34.86
CA ILE A 96 -9.17 45.84 -33.46
C ILE A 96 -10.66 46.11 -33.21
N LYS A 97 -11.35 45.13 -32.65
CA LYS A 97 -12.82 45.12 -32.55
C LYS A 97 -13.32 46.23 -31.63
N GLU A 98 -12.56 46.46 -30.57
CA GLU A 98 -12.82 47.39 -29.49
C GLU A 98 -13.01 48.80 -30.05
N VAL A 99 -12.06 49.24 -30.88
CA VAL A 99 -12.05 50.59 -31.48
C VAL A 99 -12.78 50.62 -32.83
N ASN A 100 -13.35 49.50 -33.27
CA ASN A 100 -14.02 49.34 -34.57
C ASN A 100 -13.12 49.72 -35.77
N VAL A 101 -11.85 49.29 -35.73
CA VAL A 101 -10.83 49.62 -36.76
C VAL A 101 -10.35 48.37 -37.49
N LEU A 102 -10.29 48.45 -38.82
CA LEU A 102 -9.60 47.52 -39.71
C LEU A 102 -8.16 48.00 -39.98
N VAL A 103 -7.19 47.19 -39.57
CA VAL A 103 -5.76 47.43 -39.78
C VAL A 103 -5.32 46.74 -41.07
N SER A 104 -4.62 47.47 -41.93
CA SER A 104 -4.06 46.93 -43.17
C SER A 104 -2.59 47.28 -43.35
N LEU A 105 -1.81 46.35 -43.86
CA LEU A 105 -0.42 46.56 -44.27
C LEU A 105 -0.35 46.63 -45.80
N SER A 106 0.01 47.79 -46.32
CA SER A 106 0.27 47.98 -47.75
C SER A 106 1.38 49.03 -47.95
N ASP A 107 2.20 48.87 -49.00
CA ASP A 107 3.31 49.78 -49.32
C ASP A 107 4.31 50.04 -48.17
N ALA A 108 4.52 49.03 -47.31
CA ALA A 108 5.35 49.11 -46.10
C ALA A 108 4.90 50.18 -45.07
N TYR A 109 3.61 50.50 -45.04
CA TYR A 109 2.93 51.27 -44.00
C TYR A 109 1.74 50.49 -43.45
N VAL A 110 1.46 50.69 -42.17
CA VAL A 110 0.21 50.25 -41.54
C VAL A 110 -0.81 51.39 -41.59
N SER A 111 -2.01 51.11 -42.09
CA SER A 111 -3.10 52.06 -42.25
C SER A 111 -4.35 51.55 -41.52
N LEU A 112 -4.97 52.44 -40.75
CA LEU A 112 -6.18 52.21 -39.97
C LEU A 112 -7.39 52.67 -40.78
N HIS A 113 -8.37 51.79 -40.93
CA HIS A 113 -9.61 52.04 -41.64
C HIS A 113 -10.79 51.82 -40.69
N ASP A 114 -11.89 52.52 -40.89
CA ASP A 114 -13.12 52.25 -40.14
C ASP A 114 -13.68 50.88 -40.58
N LEU A 115 -13.98 50.01 -39.62
CA LEU A 115 -14.44 48.65 -39.88
C LEU A 115 -15.84 48.59 -40.55
N GLN A 116 -16.68 49.62 -40.40
CA GLN A 116 -18.03 49.66 -40.98
C GLN A 116 -18.03 50.25 -42.39
N THR A 117 -17.33 51.37 -42.58
CA THR A 117 -17.30 52.11 -43.85
C THR A 117 -16.18 51.65 -44.77
N TYR A 118 -15.09 51.10 -44.22
CA TYR A 118 -13.82 50.76 -44.87
C TYR A 118 -13.04 51.99 -45.39
N GLU A 119 -13.39 53.19 -44.93
CA GLU A 119 -12.68 54.42 -45.25
C GLU A 119 -11.41 54.56 -44.41
N LEU A 120 -10.39 55.22 -44.96
CA LEU A 120 -9.12 55.45 -44.29
C LEU A 120 -9.31 56.46 -43.15
N VAL A 121 -8.99 56.02 -41.93
CA VAL A 121 -9.03 56.85 -40.71
C VAL A 121 -7.68 57.53 -40.50
N ASP A 122 -6.61 56.74 -40.46
CA ASP A 122 -5.26 57.25 -40.25
C ASP A 122 -4.22 56.36 -40.93
N LYS A 123 -3.12 56.97 -41.38
CA LYS A 123 -1.94 56.27 -41.88
C LYS A 123 -0.79 56.48 -40.91
N LEU A 124 -0.37 55.40 -40.26
CA LEU A 124 0.64 55.45 -39.22
C LEU A 124 2.03 55.74 -39.80
N GLU A 125 2.41 57.01 -39.93
CA GLU A 125 3.68 57.41 -40.57
C GLU A 125 4.92 56.87 -39.82
N ARG A 126 4.84 56.65 -38.49
CA ARG A 126 5.91 56.01 -37.71
C ARG A 126 6.15 54.54 -38.09
N SER A 127 5.20 53.89 -38.77
CA SER A 127 5.31 52.49 -39.23
C SER A 127 6.12 52.32 -40.53
N LYS A 128 6.72 53.39 -41.08
CA LYS A 128 7.47 53.34 -42.35
C LYS A 128 8.51 52.21 -42.37
N GLY A 129 8.38 51.33 -43.35
CA GLY A 129 9.23 50.15 -43.50
C GLY A 129 8.68 48.92 -42.77
N ALA A 130 7.38 48.90 -42.47
CA ALA A 130 6.68 47.77 -41.87
C ALA A 130 6.77 46.51 -42.76
N THR A 131 7.13 45.39 -42.14
CA THR A 131 7.20 44.06 -42.78
C THR A 131 6.10 43.12 -42.29
N CYS A 132 5.64 43.29 -41.05
CA CYS A 132 4.59 42.52 -40.41
C CYS A 132 4.00 43.32 -39.24
N PHE A 133 2.79 42.95 -38.83
CA PHE A 133 2.19 43.47 -37.60
C PHE A 133 1.39 42.38 -36.89
N THR A 134 1.05 42.61 -35.63
CA THR A 134 0.19 41.73 -34.85
C THR A 134 -0.64 42.53 -33.84
N VAL A 135 -1.83 42.03 -33.53
CA VAL A 135 -2.82 42.70 -32.69
C VAL A 135 -3.22 41.77 -31.54
N THR A 136 -3.41 42.33 -30.35
CA THR A 136 -3.97 41.62 -29.20
C THR A 136 -4.93 42.54 -28.44
N SER A 137 -5.92 41.96 -27.79
CA SER A 137 -6.89 42.68 -26.94
C SER A 137 -7.05 41.89 -25.65
N ASN A 138 -6.73 42.49 -24.51
CA ASN A 138 -6.72 41.82 -23.20
C ASN A 138 -7.39 42.69 -22.14
N VAL A 139 -7.98 42.03 -21.14
CA VAL A 139 -8.52 42.71 -19.96
C VAL A 139 -7.38 42.87 -18.96
N VAL A 140 -6.94 44.11 -18.73
CA VAL A 140 -5.86 44.45 -17.80
C VAL A 140 -6.48 45.23 -16.64
N LYS A 141 -6.14 44.87 -15.40
CA LYS A 141 -6.55 45.66 -14.24
C LYS A 141 -5.69 46.89 -14.17
N ASP A 142 -6.32 48.05 -14.15
CA ASP A 142 -5.63 49.32 -13.97
C ASP A 142 -4.88 49.32 -12.61
N PRO A 143 -3.56 49.55 -12.58
CA PRO A 143 -2.78 49.55 -11.35
C PRO A 143 -3.22 50.59 -10.33
N ASP A 144 -3.82 51.70 -10.77
CA ASP A 144 -4.20 52.81 -9.89
C ASP A 144 -5.63 52.66 -9.34
N THR A 145 -6.56 52.15 -10.14
CA THR A 145 -7.99 52.04 -9.77
C THR A 145 -8.45 50.62 -9.43
N GLY A 146 -7.68 49.60 -9.80
CA GLY A 146 -8.03 48.18 -9.64
C GLY A 146 -9.20 47.71 -10.52
N VAL A 147 -9.75 48.60 -11.34
CA VAL A 147 -10.87 48.32 -12.25
C VAL A 147 -10.34 47.58 -13.48
N PRO A 148 -11.00 46.50 -13.94
CA PRO A 148 -10.64 45.84 -15.20
C PRO A 148 -10.95 46.76 -16.40
N GLY A 149 -9.91 47.25 -17.05
CA GLY A 149 -9.97 48.02 -18.30
C GLY A 149 -9.64 47.14 -19.50
N LEU A 150 -10.14 47.49 -20.69
CA LEU A 150 -9.85 46.77 -21.92
C LEU A 150 -8.70 47.45 -22.65
N VAL A 151 -7.60 46.71 -22.82
CA VAL A 151 -6.38 47.22 -23.46
C VAL A 151 -6.13 46.47 -24.77
N SER A 152 -6.19 47.20 -25.88
CA SER A 152 -5.86 46.69 -27.22
C SER A 152 -4.51 47.21 -27.67
N ARG A 153 -3.66 46.35 -28.23
CA ARG A 153 -2.29 46.69 -28.64
C ARG A 153 -2.03 46.26 -30.08
N LEU A 154 -1.44 47.16 -30.86
CA LEU A 154 -0.96 46.91 -32.22
C LEU A 154 0.56 47.02 -32.23
N ALA A 155 1.26 45.90 -32.43
CA ALA A 155 2.71 45.89 -32.60
C ALA A 155 3.08 45.75 -34.07
N VAL A 156 3.96 46.64 -34.55
CA VAL A 156 4.40 46.67 -35.95
C VAL A 156 5.91 46.51 -36.02
N GLY A 157 6.37 45.51 -36.77
CA GLY A 157 7.78 45.29 -37.05
C GLY A 157 8.19 46.13 -38.25
N ALA A 158 8.96 47.19 -38.03
CA ALA A 158 9.46 48.08 -39.08
C ALA A 158 10.99 48.04 -39.11
N LYS A 159 11.58 47.33 -40.08
CA LYS A 159 13.02 47.06 -40.13
C LYS A 159 13.52 46.42 -38.82
N ARG A 160 14.37 47.12 -38.05
CA ARG A 160 14.99 46.67 -36.78
C ARG A 160 14.27 47.20 -35.53
N ARG A 161 13.04 47.69 -35.65
CA ARG A 161 12.29 48.25 -34.52
C ARG A 161 10.86 47.71 -34.48
N ILE A 162 10.37 47.47 -33.27
CA ILE A 162 8.96 47.23 -32.99
C ILE A 162 8.38 48.55 -32.54
N VAL A 163 7.32 49.00 -33.21
CA VAL A 163 6.55 50.19 -32.82
C VAL A 163 5.18 49.71 -32.37
N CYS A 164 4.77 50.04 -31.13
CA CYS A 164 3.51 49.58 -30.56
C CYS A 164 2.58 50.75 -30.22
N TRP A 165 1.34 50.62 -30.66
CA TRP A 165 0.23 51.51 -30.34
C TRP A 165 -0.71 50.82 -29.37
N THR A 166 -1.14 51.55 -28.35
CA THR A 166 -2.01 51.03 -27.30
C THR A 166 -3.29 51.85 -27.25
N TRP A 167 -4.43 51.17 -27.20
CA TRP A 167 -5.73 51.75 -26.92
C TRP A 167 -6.19 51.25 -25.56
N GLN A 168 -6.55 52.16 -24.67
CA GLN A 168 -7.12 51.87 -23.36
C GLN A 168 -8.53 52.47 -23.33
N ASP A 169 -9.52 51.65 -23.03
CA ASP A 169 -10.93 52.05 -22.96
C ASP A 169 -11.42 52.80 -24.22
N MET A 170 -11.02 52.29 -25.39
CA MET A 170 -11.33 52.81 -26.74
C MET A 170 -10.58 54.07 -27.16
N GLU A 171 -9.79 54.68 -26.29
CA GLU A 171 -8.98 55.84 -26.61
C GLU A 171 -7.52 55.45 -26.89
N GLN A 172 -6.95 56.02 -27.94
CA GLN A 172 -5.55 55.80 -28.28
C GLN A 172 -4.65 56.58 -27.32
N LEU A 173 -3.71 55.90 -26.66
CA LEU A 173 -2.70 56.57 -25.87
C LEU A 173 -1.75 57.38 -26.79
N PRO A 174 -1.36 58.61 -26.39
CA PRO A 174 -0.45 59.43 -27.18
C PRO A 174 0.98 58.84 -27.22
N ASP A 175 1.34 58.07 -26.19
CA ASP A 175 2.65 57.44 -26.06
C ASP A 175 2.71 56.15 -26.89
N VAL A 176 3.50 56.20 -27.96
CA VAL A 176 3.78 55.05 -28.82
C VAL A 176 5.15 54.49 -28.44
N THR A 177 5.17 53.26 -27.95
CA THR A 177 6.39 52.59 -27.49
C THR A 177 7.21 52.09 -28.68
N GLU A 178 8.54 52.22 -28.59
CA GLU A 178 9.47 51.83 -29.65
C GLU A 178 10.62 51.00 -29.07
N VAL A 179 10.75 49.76 -29.52
CA VAL A 179 11.80 48.81 -29.07
C VAL A 179 12.72 48.50 -30.24
N SER A 180 14.04 48.63 -30.05
CA SER A 180 15.04 48.34 -31.09
C SER A 180 15.64 46.95 -30.93
N LEU A 181 15.70 46.18 -32.02
CA LEU A 181 16.23 44.82 -32.09
C LEU A 181 17.52 44.73 -32.91
N GLU A 182 18.25 43.63 -32.74
CA GLU A 182 19.55 43.39 -33.37
C GLU A 182 19.45 43.26 -34.90
N MET A 183 18.35 42.72 -35.43
CA MET A 183 18.17 42.43 -36.86
C MET A 183 16.78 42.78 -37.36
N ASN A 184 16.57 42.63 -38.67
CA ASN A 184 15.29 42.92 -39.30
C ASN A 184 14.23 41.91 -38.83
N ILE A 185 13.07 42.43 -38.44
CA ILE A 185 11.93 41.67 -37.97
C ILE A 185 11.16 41.14 -39.19
N ARG A 186 10.88 39.84 -39.19
CA ARG A 186 10.14 39.14 -40.26
C ARG A 186 8.78 38.63 -39.80
N SER A 187 8.63 38.36 -38.51
CA SER A 187 7.38 37.90 -37.90
C SER A 187 7.27 38.41 -36.46
N LEU A 188 6.01 38.59 -36.02
CA LEU A 188 5.66 38.98 -34.66
C LEU A 188 4.46 38.15 -34.21
N LEU A 189 4.50 37.69 -32.96
CA LEU A 189 3.41 36.99 -32.29
C LEU A 189 3.27 37.51 -30.86
N TRP A 190 2.06 37.80 -30.40
CA TRP A 190 1.79 38.03 -28.99
C TRP A 190 1.74 36.68 -28.26
N SER A 191 2.61 36.46 -27.26
CA SER A 191 2.53 35.28 -26.37
C SER A 191 1.58 35.54 -25.21
N THR A 192 1.62 36.75 -24.65
CA THR A 192 0.69 37.25 -23.64
C THR A 192 0.21 38.64 -24.03
N GLY A 193 -0.52 39.33 -23.13
CA GLY A 193 -0.93 40.70 -23.41
C GLY A 193 0.22 41.70 -23.48
N THR A 194 1.34 41.43 -22.82
CA THR A 194 2.52 42.32 -22.74
C THR A 194 3.73 41.76 -23.48
N GLN A 195 3.84 40.44 -23.59
CA GLN A 195 5.00 39.79 -24.20
C GLN A 195 4.78 39.47 -25.69
N LEU A 196 5.79 39.82 -26.48
CA LEU A 196 5.90 39.59 -27.91
C LEU A 196 7.05 38.64 -28.21
N VAL A 197 6.85 37.73 -29.14
CA VAL A 197 7.92 36.95 -29.77
C VAL A 197 8.23 37.54 -31.14
N ALA A 198 9.46 38.03 -31.30
CA ALA A 198 9.96 38.60 -32.54
C ALA A 198 10.86 37.61 -33.29
N GLY A 199 10.45 37.22 -34.49
CA GLY A 199 11.22 36.37 -35.39
C GLY A 199 12.09 37.19 -36.34
N MET A 200 13.39 36.93 -36.29
CA MET A 200 14.43 37.57 -37.10
C MET A 200 15.21 36.52 -37.89
N ASP A 201 15.95 36.95 -38.91
CA ASP A 201 16.78 36.03 -39.73
C ASP A 201 17.85 35.30 -38.87
N ALA A 202 18.34 35.91 -37.77
CA ALA A 202 19.25 35.26 -36.81
C ALA A 202 18.56 34.31 -35.81
N GLY A 203 17.30 34.51 -35.45
CA GLY A 203 16.65 33.73 -34.39
C GLY A 203 15.39 34.41 -33.85
N PHE A 204 15.04 34.09 -32.60
CA PHE A 204 13.87 34.65 -31.93
C PHE A 204 14.27 35.39 -30.66
N SER A 205 13.56 36.47 -30.34
CA SER A 205 13.66 37.18 -29.07
C SER A 205 12.27 37.38 -28.49
N ALA A 206 12.10 37.12 -27.20
CA ALA A 206 10.95 37.58 -26.44
C ALA A 206 11.19 39.04 -26.04
N VAL A 207 10.14 39.85 -26.13
CA VAL A 207 10.15 41.30 -25.90
C VAL A 207 8.96 41.64 -25.03
N ASP A 208 9.21 42.19 -23.85
CA ASP A 208 8.15 42.76 -23.02
C ASP A 208 7.95 44.23 -23.42
N VAL A 209 6.73 44.59 -23.84
CA VAL A 209 6.43 45.94 -24.34
C VAL A 209 6.28 46.96 -23.21
N GLU A 210 6.04 46.53 -21.97
CA GLU A 210 5.92 47.43 -20.81
C GLU A 210 7.28 47.67 -20.16
N THR A 211 8.08 46.62 -19.92
CA THR A 211 9.41 46.76 -19.32
C THR A 211 10.51 47.11 -20.34
N LEU A 212 10.23 46.93 -21.63
CA LEU A 212 11.18 47.06 -22.74
C LEU A 212 12.34 46.04 -22.67
N ASP A 213 12.20 44.98 -21.88
CA ASP A 213 13.19 43.92 -21.78
C ASP A 213 13.18 43.03 -23.02
N ILE A 214 14.38 42.69 -23.49
CA ILE A 214 14.58 41.83 -24.66
C ILE A 214 15.38 40.60 -24.23
N THR A 215 14.76 39.43 -24.31
CA THR A 215 15.38 38.15 -23.97
C THR A 215 15.55 37.29 -25.23
N PRO A 216 16.79 36.96 -25.65
CA PRO A 216 17.00 36.09 -26.80
C PRO A 216 16.60 34.65 -26.45
N ILE A 217 15.74 34.04 -27.28
CA ILE A 217 15.26 32.67 -27.07
C ILE A 217 16.28 31.70 -27.66
N ASN A 218 17.12 31.16 -26.80
CA ASN A 218 18.16 30.20 -27.16
C ASN A 218 17.89 28.84 -26.51
N ARG A 219 18.15 27.76 -27.25
CA ARG A 219 18.26 26.43 -26.63
C ARG A 219 19.61 26.35 -25.91
N PRO A 220 19.67 26.12 -24.58
CA PRO A 220 20.95 25.89 -23.92
C PRO A 220 21.63 24.71 -24.59
N ALA A 221 22.91 24.86 -24.95
CA ALA A 221 23.71 23.73 -25.39
C ALA A 221 23.75 22.73 -24.24
N SER A 222 23.15 21.55 -24.43
CA SER A 222 23.28 20.45 -23.48
C SER A 222 24.76 20.19 -23.26
N ARG A 223 25.23 20.35 -22.02
CA ARG A 223 26.55 19.88 -21.58
C ARG A 223 26.47 18.36 -21.60
N VAL A 224 26.90 17.74 -22.70
CA VAL A 224 27.12 16.30 -22.71
C VAL A 224 28.41 16.02 -21.95
N SER A 225 28.26 15.26 -20.87
CA SER A 225 29.31 14.54 -20.17
C SER A 225 30.19 13.77 -21.16
N SER A 226 31.50 13.88 -21.00
CA SER A 226 32.49 13.10 -21.74
C SER A 226 32.31 11.61 -21.46
N ASP A 227 31.60 10.89 -22.33
CA ASP A 227 31.99 9.52 -22.66
C ASP A 227 31.29 8.97 -23.90
N THR A 228 32.05 8.18 -24.65
CA THR A 228 31.70 7.34 -25.82
C THR A 228 31.48 8.00 -27.19
N GLY A 229 32.29 7.54 -28.15
CA GLY A 229 32.38 8.03 -29.52
C GLY A 229 31.17 7.67 -30.38
N SER A 230 30.28 8.65 -30.58
CA SER A 230 29.46 8.79 -31.79
C SER A 230 29.25 10.29 -32.05
N ALA A 231 30.33 10.94 -32.47
CA ALA A 231 30.33 12.35 -32.84
C ALA A 231 29.66 12.54 -34.20
N GLU A 232 28.32 12.62 -34.25
CA GLU A 232 27.66 13.18 -35.44
C GLU A 232 26.32 13.91 -35.22
N LEU A 233 25.78 14.05 -34.01
CA LEU A 233 24.54 14.85 -33.79
C LEU A 233 24.49 15.70 -32.51
N ALA A 234 25.60 15.85 -31.79
CA ALA A 234 25.69 16.71 -30.61
C ALA A 234 26.21 18.11 -30.99
N GLY A 235 25.32 19.11 -31.07
CA GLY A 235 25.75 20.53 -31.10
C GLY A 235 25.03 21.49 -32.05
N ILE A 236 23.79 21.21 -32.50
CA ILE A 236 23.04 22.17 -33.32
C ILE A 236 22.41 23.23 -32.41
N ARG A 237 23.01 24.43 -32.35
CA ARG A 237 22.37 25.61 -31.73
C ARG A 237 21.09 25.93 -32.51
N PHE A 238 19.95 25.97 -31.84
CA PHE A 238 18.72 26.52 -32.41
C PHE A 238 18.99 27.97 -32.83
N GLY A 239 18.86 28.29 -34.12
CA GLY A 239 19.21 29.59 -34.68
C GLY A 239 20.54 29.64 -35.45
N ALA A 240 21.50 28.73 -35.20
CA ALA A 240 22.72 28.62 -36.01
C ALA A 240 22.44 27.89 -37.33
N VAL A 241 23.13 28.31 -38.38
CA VAL A 241 23.01 27.67 -39.70
C VAL A 241 23.49 26.22 -39.61
N SER A 242 22.57 25.27 -39.67
CA SER A 242 22.89 23.84 -39.72
C SER A 242 23.42 23.45 -41.10
N SER A 243 24.11 22.32 -41.21
CA SER A 243 24.50 21.70 -42.49
C SER A 243 23.30 21.41 -43.41
N SER A 244 22.10 21.24 -42.86
CA SER A 244 20.82 21.20 -43.59
C SER A 244 20.33 22.57 -44.08
N GLY A 245 20.76 23.68 -43.45
CA GLY A 245 20.55 25.05 -43.94
C GLY A 245 21.56 25.44 -45.03
N MET A 246 22.68 24.72 -45.18
CA MET A 246 23.64 24.98 -46.26
C MET A 246 23.09 24.65 -47.65
N SER A 247 22.13 23.73 -47.81
CA SER A 247 21.56 23.47 -49.14
C SER A 247 20.70 24.63 -49.65
N TYR A 248 20.07 25.39 -48.76
CA TYR A 248 19.22 26.54 -49.12
C TYR A 248 20.02 27.85 -49.25
N MET A 249 21.17 27.96 -48.58
CA MET A 249 22.05 29.14 -48.73
C MET A 249 22.82 29.19 -50.06
N VAL A 250 22.87 28.09 -50.83
CA VAL A 250 23.41 28.11 -52.21
C VAL A 250 22.50 28.88 -53.19
N GLY A 251 21.27 29.24 -52.78
CA GLY A 251 20.32 30.04 -53.55
C GLY A 251 19.95 31.41 -52.95
N GLY A 252 20.60 31.86 -51.87
CA GLY A 252 20.30 33.15 -51.23
C GLY A 252 18.90 33.28 -50.59
N TRP A 253 18.16 32.17 -50.43
CA TRP A 253 16.81 32.16 -49.87
C TRP A 253 16.82 31.61 -48.44
N THR A 254 16.40 32.43 -47.47
CA THR A 254 16.22 32.05 -46.06
C THR A 254 14.73 31.94 -45.73
N PRO A 255 14.24 30.78 -45.26
CA PRO A 255 12.84 30.61 -44.85
C PRO A 255 12.43 31.62 -43.79
N LYS A 256 11.18 32.10 -43.84
CA LYS A 256 10.64 33.06 -42.87
C LYS A 256 10.59 32.42 -41.48
N PRO A 257 11.11 33.07 -40.41
CA PRO A 257 10.93 32.58 -39.05
C PRO A 257 9.45 32.68 -38.65
N MET A 258 8.90 31.63 -38.04
CA MET A 258 7.49 31.54 -37.67
C MET A 258 7.33 31.21 -36.19
N ALA A 259 6.27 31.73 -35.58
CA ALA A 259 5.87 31.40 -34.21
C ALA A 259 4.36 31.19 -34.16
N THR A 260 3.89 30.24 -33.35
CA THR A 260 2.46 30.04 -33.05
C THR A 260 2.28 29.74 -31.57
N GLY A 261 1.24 30.30 -30.96
CA GLY A 261 0.85 29.95 -29.59
C GLY A 261 0.16 28.58 -29.56
N LEU A 262 0.43 27.80 -28.52
CA LEU A 262 -0.19 26.51 -28.21
C LEU A 262 -1.10 26.65 -26.98
N SER A 263 -1.72 25.55 -26.54
CA SER A 263 -2.36 25.49 -25.23
C SER A 263 -1.34 25.68 -24.10
N ASP A 264 -1.83 26.03 -22.90
CA ASP A 264 -1.05 26.08 -21.66
C ASP A 264 0.10 27.10 -21.63
N GLY A 265 0.00 28.18 -22.40
CA GLY A 265 1.02 29.25 -22.41
C GLY A 265 2.36 28.82 -23.02
N GLN A 266 2.33 27.84 -23.94
CA GLN A 266 3.50 27.41 -24.70
C GLN A 266 3.50 28.07 -26.08
N VAL A 267 4.69 28.33 -26.62
CA VAL A 267 4.88 28.86 -27.98
C VAL A 267 5.76 27.91 -28.76
N LEU A 268 5.34 27.57 -29.99
CA LEU A 268 6.16 26.83 -30.94
C LEU A 268 6.87 27.81 -31.87
N LEU A 269 8.19 27.74 -31.90
CA LEU A 269 9.07 28.53 -32.77
C LEU A 269 9.60 27.61 -33.87
N ALA A 270 9.44 28.01 -35.14
CA ALA A 270 9.95 27.28 -36.29
C ALA A 270 10.89 28.16 -37.12
N LYS A 271 12.11 27.67 -37.35
CA LYS A 271 13.08 28.27 -38.27
C LYS A 271 13.56 27.18 -39.20
N ASP A 272 13.12 27.25 -40.47
CA ASP A 272 13.37 26.19 -41.47
C ASP A 272 12.76 24.85 -41.02
N VAL A 273 13.53 23.76 -40.98
CA VAL A 273 13.11 22.44 -40.47
C VAL A 273 13.28 22.29 -38.95
N ASN A 274 13.89 23.26 -38.27
CA ASN A 274 14.15 23.17 -36.84
C ASN A 274 13.02 23.84 -36.05
N THR A 275 12.61 23.21 -34.95
CA THR A 275 11.60 23.77 -34.04
C THR A 275 12.06 23.81 -32.60
N LEU A 276 11.52 24.75 -31.84
CA LEU A 276 11.73 24.90 -30.40
C LEU A 276 10.40 25.20 -29.73
N PHE A 277 10.10 24.48 -28.66
CA PHE A 277 9.02 24.84 -27.74
C PHE A 277 9.60 25.77 -26.68
N ALA A 278 8.93 26.89 -26.42
CA ALA A 278 9.26 27.83 -25.37
C ALA A 278 8.03 28.12 -24.53
N ASP A 279 8.23 28.58 -23.29
CA ASP A 279 7.16 29.20 -22.50
C ASP A 279 6.91 30.65 -22.95
N ASN A 280 5.90 31.29 -22.35
CA ASN A 280 5.55 32.68 -22.62
C ASN A 280 6.71 33.64 -22.33
N GLU A 281 7.53 33.36 -21.31
CA GLU A 281 8.70 34.17 -20.93
C GLU A 281 9.91 34.01 -21.87
N GLY A 282 9.83 33.10 -22.86
CA GLY A 282 10.87 32.89 -23.86
C GLY A 282 11.97 31.92 -23.41
N LYS A 283 11.73 31.11 -22.38
CA LYS A 283 12.64 30.03 -21.96
C LYS A 283 12.30 28.74 -22.71
N ALA A 284 13.35 28.08 -23.20
CA ALA A 284 13.25 26.84 -23.95
C ALA A 284 12.73 25.67 -23.09
N LEU A 285 11.74 24.94 -23.60
CA LEU A 285 11.23 23.70 -23.00
C LEU A 285 11.99 22.49 -23.53
N GLU A 286 12.18 21.47 -22.68
CA GLU A 286 12.86 20.22 -23.02
C GLU A 286 11.98 19.24 -23.82
N LYS A 287 11.33 19.74 -24.88
CA LYS A 287 10.55 18.92 -25.83
C LYS A 287 11.40 18.51 -27.04
N ARG A 288 11.04 17.36 -27.64
CA ARG A 288 11.61 16.93 -28.93
C ARG A 288 11.18 17.90 -30.03
N GLN A 289 12.02 18.06 -31.06
CA GLN A 289 11.66 18.89 -32.21
C GLN A 289 10.63 18.17 -33.08
N VAL A 290 9.73 18.93 -33.71
CA VAL A 290 8.79 18.38 -34.70
C VAL A 290 9.59 17.89 -35.92
N PRO A 291 9.43 16.64 -36.36
CA PRO A 291 10.17 16.09 -37.49
C PRO A 291 9.57 16.57 -38.82
N TRP A 292 9.97 17.76 -39.28
CA TRP A 292 9.57 18.29 -40.58
C TRP A 292 10.38 17.64 -41.71
N SER A 293 9.70 17.16 -42.76
CA SER A 293 10.38 16.67 -43.98
C SER A 293 10.94 17.80 -44.88
N ALA A 294 10.41 19.01 -44.72
CA ALA A 294 10.76 20.22 -45.45
C ALA A 294 10.27 21.44 -44.63
N ALA A 295 10.85 22.62 -44.86
CA ALA A 295 10.42 23.85 -44.20
C ALA A 295 8.91 24.09 -44.44
N PRO A 296 8.10 24.29 -43.39
CA PRO A 296 6.71 24.69 -43.57
C PRO A 296 6.62 26.12 -44.13
N GLU A 297 5.59 26.40 -44.91
CA GLU A 297 5.25 27.74 -45.42
C GLU A 297 4.57 28.58 -44.32
N ALA A 298 3.71 27.93 -43.53
CA ALA A 298 3.05 28.52 -42.39
C ALA A 298 2.80 27.45 -41.31
N ILE A 299 2.83 27.86 -40.05
CA ILE A 299 2.42 27.04 -38.90
C ILE A 299 1.25 27.71 -38.19
N GLY A 300 0.40 26.91 -37.57
CA GLY A 300 -0.74 27.40 -36.79
C GLY A 300 -1.17 26.37 -35.76
N TYR A 301 -2.02 26.78 -34.82
CA TYR A 301 -2.56 25.90 -33.79
C TYR A 301 -4.08 25.98 -33.79
N SER A 302 -4.74 24.87 -34.05
CA SER A 302 -6.20 24.74 -34.06
C SER A 302 -6.54 23.70 -33.02
N TYR A 303 -6.91 24.17 -31.82
CA TYR A 303 -7.08 23.32 -30.63
C TYR A 303 -7.83 22.00 -30.94
N PRO A 304 -7.27 20.83 -30.56
CA PRO A 304 -5.97 20.59 -29.91
C PRO A 304 -4.80 20.30 -30.89
N TYR A 305 -4.94 20.54 -32.20
CA TYR A 305 -3.99 20.12 -33.23
C TYR A 305 -2.98 21.19 -33.65
N LEU A 306 -1.76 20.75 -33.94
CA LEU A 306 -0.74 21.54 -34.62
C LEU A 306 -0.93 21.46 -36.14
N LEU A 307 -0.94 22.60 -36.81
CA LEU A 307 -1.10 22.73 -38.25
C LEU A 307 0.21 23.19 -38.90
N ALA A 308 0.56 22.57 -40.02
CA ALA A 308 1.66 23.02 -40.85
C ALA A 308 1.30 22.96 -42.32
N LEU A 309 1.35 24.12 -42.97
CA LEU A 309 1.18 24.24 -44.40
C LEU A 309 2.52 23.95 -45.08
N GLN A 310 2.55 23.00 -46.01
CA GLN A 310 3.75 22.70 -46.78
C GLN A 310 3.99 23.74 -47.88
N ALA A 311 5.21 23.75 -48.41
CA ALA A 311 5.56 24.57 -49.57
C ALA A 311 4.54 24.39 -50.73
N PRO A 312 4.25 25.45 -51.51
CA PRO A 312 3.21 25.44 -52.55
C PRO A 312 3.33 24.31 -53.58
N GLU A 313 4.56 23.87 -53.86
CA GLU A 313 4.87 22.76 -54.79
C GLU A 313 4.29 21.42 -54.33
N ARG A 314 4.25 21.18 -53.02
CA ARG A 314 3.64 19.97 -52.43
C ARG A 314 2.15 20.16 -52.17
N GLY A 315 1.74 21.38 -51.85
CA GLY A 315 0.32 21.78 -51.79
C GLY A 315 -0.51 20.95 -50.81
N ALA A 316 -0.01 20.76 -49.58
CA ALA A 316 -0.70 19.98 -48.55
C ALA A 316 -0.61 20.63 -47.17
N LEU A 317 -1.68 20.47 -46.38
CA LEU A 317 -1.76 20.85 -44.98
C LEU A 317 -1.58 19.59 -44.13
N GLN A 318 -0.59 19.60 -43.24
CA GLN A 318 -0.36 18.55 -42.26
C GLN A 318 -1.01 18.90 -40.92
N VAL A 319 -1.74 17.95 -40.36
CA VAL A 319 -2.33 18.01 -39.02
C VAL A 319 -1.56 17.05 -38.14
N ARG A 320 -1.02 17.55 -37.03
CA ARG A 320 -0.17 16.80 -36.11
C ARG A 320 -0.68 16.90 -34.68
N ASN A 321 -0.34 15.89 -33.90
CA ASN A 321 -0.51 15.93 -32.45
C ASN A 321 0.64 16.77 -31.84
N PRO A 322 0.37 17.79 -31.00
CA PRO A 322 1.41 18.60 -30.37
C PRO A 322 2.26 17.85 -29.33
N ASP A 323 1.77 16.76 -28.74
CA ASP A 323 2.49 16.00 -27.71
C ASP A 323 3.27 14.83 -28.30
N THR A 324 2.61 13.96 -29.08
CA THR A 324 3.29 12.81 -29.72
C THR A 324 4.10 13.22 -30.94
N LEU A 325 3.90 14.44 -31.46
CA LEU A 325 4.50 14.98 -32.68
C LEU A 325 4.18 14.19 -33.95
N SER A 326 3.26 13.23 -33.87
CA SER A 326 2.93 12.33 -34.97
C SER A 326 2.08 13.04 -36.03
N LEU A 327 2.19 12.57 -37.27
CA LEU A 327 1.33 13.02 -38.36
C LEU A 327 -0.01 12.28 -38.26
N LEU A 328 -1.07 13.04 -38.01
CA LEU A 328 -2.43 12.50 -37.88
C LEU A 328 -3.15 12.51 -39.22
N GLN A 329 -3.06 13.60 -39.97
CA GLN A 329 -3.75 13.77 -41.25
C GLN A 329 -2.91 14.60 -42.23
N THR A 330 -3.02 14.30 -43.53
CA THR A 330 -2.56 15.18 -44.61
C THR A 330 -3.75 15.55 -45.49
N ILE A 331 -3.98 16.85 -45.70
CA ILE A 331 -5.10 17.39 -46.45
C ILE A 331 -4.57 18.09 -47.71
N PRO A 332 -4.97 17.69 -48.92
CA PRO A 332 -4.51 18.34 -50.14
C PRO A 332 -5.12 19.75 -50.28
N VAL A 333 -4.26 20.77 -50.38
CA VAL A 333 -4.59 22.19 -50.58
C VAL A 333 -3.58 22.78 -51.59
N PRO A 334 -3.77 22.52 -52.89
CA PRO A 334 -2.77 22.83 -53.91
C PRO A 334 -2.45 24.33 -53.96
N LEU A 335 -1.16 24.67 -54.04
CA LEU A 335 -0.67 26.06 -54.15
C LEU A 335 -1.12 26.99 -53.01
N ALA A 336 -1.52 26.44 -51.86
CA ALA A 336 -1.87 27.24 -50.70
C ALA A 336 -0.62 27.87 -50.07
N THR A 337 -0.73 29.16 -49.75
CA THR A 337 0.34 29.97 -49.13
C THR A 337 -0.13 30.65 -47.84
N ILE A 338 -1.45 30.77 -47.65
CA ILE A 338 -2.05 31.49 -46.53
C ILE A 338 -2.71 30.50 -45.58
N LEU A 339 -2.30 30.52 -44.31
CA LEU A 339 -2.97 29.84 -43.21
C LEU A 339 -3.49 30.89 -42.24
N HIS A 340 -4.82 30.99 -42.12
CA HIS A 340 -5.47 31.93 -41.22
C HIS A 340 -6.21 31.17 -40.13
N VAL A 341 -5.66 31.22 -38.92
CA VAL A 341 -6.30 30.70 -37.71
C VAL A 341 -6.83 31.89 -36.91
N PRO A 342 -8.15 31.98 -36.66
CA PRO A 342 -8.70 33.02 -35.80
C PRO A 342 -8.10 32.95 -34.38
N PRO A 343 -7.85 34.08 -33.72
CA PRO A 343 -7.34 34.09 -32.36
C PRO A 343 -8.33 33.38 -31.40
N PRO A 344 -7.84 32.74 -30.32
CA PRO A 344 -8.63 31.91 -29.42
C PRO A 344 -9.64 32.68 -28.54
N ASN A 345 -9.85 33.96 -28.80
CA ASN A 345 -10.71 34.88 -28.04
C ASN A 345 -12.21 34.55 -28.17
N ILE A 346 -12.54 33.53 -28.96
CA ILE A 346 -13.89 33.00 -29.15
C ILE A 346 -14.00 31.77 -28.25
N SER A 347 -15.04 31.71 -27.42
CA SER A 347 -15.40 30.59 -26.52
C SER A 347 -14.82 29.22 -26.94
N LEU A 348 -14.22 28.50 -25.99
CA LEU A 348 -13.60 27.17 -26.16
C LEU A 348 -14.44 26.19 -26.99
N ALA A 349 -15.77 26.29 -26.95
CA ALA A 349 -16.70 25.50 -27.77
C ALA A 349 -16.53 25.67 -29.28
N HIS A 350 -15.93 26.79 -29.73
CA HIS A 350 -15.59 27.11 -31.11
C HIS A 350 -14.08 27.24 -31.36
N ALA A 351 -13.24 27.14 -30.32
CA ALA A 351 -11.80 27.15 -30.46
C ALA A 351 -11.35 25.98 -31.36
N GLY A 352 -10.60 26.28 -32.42
CA GLY A 352 -10.15 25.29 -33.41
C GLY A 352 -11.20 24.88 -34.46
N LYS A 353 -12.49 25.15 -34.25
CA LYS A 353 -13.53 24.90 -35.25
C LYS A 353 -13.56 26.06 -36.24
N ARG A 354 -12.99 25.87 -37.45
CA ARG A 354 -13.11 26.74 -38.66
C ARG A 354 -11.94 27.70 -38.92
N PHE A 355 -10.73 27.17 -39.06
CA PHE A 355 -9.64 27.94 -39.69
C PHE A 355 -9.74 27.89 -41.23
N LEU A 356 -9.08 28.84 -41.88
CA LEU A 356 -9.10 28.99 -43.33
C LEU A 356 -7.71 28.78 -43.91
N VAL A 357 -7.66 28.16 -45.07
CA VAL A 357 -6.45 28.01 -45.88
C VAL A 357 -6.74 28.59 -47.25
N ALA A 358 -5.83 29.39 -47.80
CA ALA A 358 -6.02 29.97 -49.12
C ALA A 358 -4.77 29.83 -50.01
N SER A 359 -5.03 29.61 -51.28
CA SER A 359 -4.09 29.81 -52.38
C SER A 359 -4.34 31.17 -53.02
N GLU A 360 -3.57 31.51 -54.05
CA GLU A 360 -3.80 32.74 -54.84
C GLU A 360 -5.21 32.83 -55.45
N ARG A 361 -5.93 31.70 -55.57
CA ARG A 361 -7.24 31.63 -56.26
C ARG A 361 -8.35 30.98 -55.45
N VAL A 362 -8.06 30.01 -54.60
CA VAL A 362 -9.08 29.21 -53.89
C VAL A 362 -8.95 29.42 -52.39
N ILE A 363 -10.09 29.57 -51.72
CA ILE A 363 -10.20 29.63 -50.26
C ILE A 363 -10.90 28.35 -49.80
N TRP A 364 -10.23 27.62 -48.92
CA TRP A 364 -10.74 26.43 -48.26
C TRP A 364 -11.10 26.73 -46.80
N ARG A 365 -12.30 26.32 -46.41
CA ARG A 365 -12.73 26.24 -45.02
C ARG A 365 -12.43 24.84 -44.49
N MET A 366 -11.76 24.76 -43.35
CA MET A 366 -11.48 23.49 -42.68
C MET A 366 -12.58 23.20 -41.67
N ASN A 367 -13.41 22.20 -41.95
CA ASN A 367 -14.49 21.77 -41.07
C ASN A 367 -13.96 20.66 -40.15
N ALA A 368 -13.98 20.88 -38.83
CA ALA A 368 -13.62 19.88 -37.84
C ALA A 368 -14.69 18.80 -37.75
N LEU A 369 -14.27 17.54 -37.54
CA LEU A 369 -15.16 16.42 -37.24
C LEU A 369 -15.37 16.29 -35.73
N PRO A 370 -16.51 15.76 -35.25
CA PRO A 370 -16.73 15.48 -33.84
C PRO A 370 -15.64 14.57 -33.25
N TYR A 371 -15.18 14.87 -32.02
CA TYR A 371 -14.08 14.13 -31.39
C TYR A 371 -14.43 12.65 -31.16
N ASP A 372 -15.69 12.29 -30.91
CA ASP A 372 -16.12 10.88 -30.76
C ASP A 372 -15.85 10.05 -32.02
N SER A 373 -16.15 10.61 -33.20
CA SER A 373 -15.88 9.96 -34.48
C SER A 373 -14.38 9.82 -34.72
N GLN A 374 -13.60 10.80 -34.30
CA GLN A 374 -12.14 10.77 -34.40
C GLN A 374 -11.53 9.70 -33.49
N LEU A 375 -12.02 9.58 -32.25
CA LEU A 375 -11.58 8.55 -31.29
C LEU A 375 -11.91 7.16 -31.80
N THR A 376 -13.14 6.93 -32.27
CA THR A 376 -13.55 5.65 -32.85
C THR A 376 -12.64 5.26 -34.01
N GLN A 377 -12.32 6.19 -34.91
CA GLN A 377 -11.38 5.94 -36.00
C GLN A 377 -9.95 5.61 -35.55
N LEU A 378 -9.46 6.22 -34.45
CA LEU A 378 -8.14 5.91 -33.91
C LEU A 378 -8.12 4.52 -33.27
N VAL A 379 -9.20 4.16 -32.56
CA VAL A 379 -9.39 2.85 -31.93
C VAL A 379 -9.49 1.75 -32.98
N ASP A 380 -10.34 1.91 -34.00
CA ASP A 380 -10.51 0.95 -35.11
C ASP A 380 -9.19 0.70 -35.85
N LYS A 381 -8.34 1.72 -35.94
CA LYS A 381 -7.00 1.65 -36.56
C LYS A 381 -5.90 1.19 -35.60
N GLN A 382 -6.24 0.79 -34.37
CA GLN A 382 -5.31 0.35 -33.33
C GLN A 382 -4.24 1.40 -32.95
N ARG A 383 -4.51 2.69 -33.18
CA ARG A 383 -3.62 3.80 -32.77
C ARG A 383 -4.00 4.29 -31.37
N TYR A 384 -3.94 3.40 -30.40
CA TYR A 384 -4.39 3.66 -29.03
C TYR A 384 -3.63 4.79 -28.33
N ASP A 385 -2.32 4.91 -28.54
CA ASP A 385 -1.50 5.97 -27.94
C ASP A 385 -1.93 7.38 -28.38
N GLU A 386 -2.33 7.52 -29.65
CA GLU A 386 -2.86 8.79 -30.15
C GLU A 386 -4.25 9.07 -29.61
N ALA A 387 -5.09 8.03 -29.44
CA ALA A 387 -6.42 8.20 -28.88
C ALA A 387 -6.34 8.66 -27.41
N ILE A 388 -5.43 8.07 -26.62
CA ILE A 388 -5.18 8.46 -25.24
C ILE A 388 -4.60 9.90 -25.19
N SER A 389 -3.61 10.21 -26.04
CA SER A 389 -3.06 11.57 -26.09
C SER A 389 -4.09 12.61 -26.51
N LEU A 390 -4.96 12.31 -27.49
CA LEU A 390 -6.05 13.18 -27.88
C LEU A 390 -7.03 13.41 -26.73
N LEU A 391 -7.42 12.36 -26.00
CA LEU A 391 -8.28 12.50 -24.81
C LEU A 391 -7.62 13.38 -23.74
N ASN A 392 -6.33 13.21 -23.48
CA ASN A 392 -5.59 14.02 -22.49
C ASN A 392 -5.53 15.50 -22.88
N LEU A 393 -5.39 15.80 -24.18
CA LEU A 393 -5.36 17.17 -24.71
C LEU A 393 -6.72 17.87 -24.64
N LEU A 394 -7.81 17.11 -24.66
CA LEU A 394 -9.18 17.65 -24.63
C LEU A 394 -9.60 17.97 -23.20
N GLU A 395 -10.25 19.12 -23.02
CA GLU A 395 -10.90 19.49 -21.77
C GLU A 395 -12.11 18.61 -21.46
N ASP A 396 -12.40 18.41 -20.18
CA ASP A 396 -13.44 17.51 -19.70
C ASP A 396 -14.86 17.94 -20.11
N THR A 397 -15.06 19.20 -20.51
CA THR A 397 -16.34 19.74 -20.99
C THR A 397 -16.68 19.31 -22.42
N LEU A 398 -15.68 18.87 -23.20
CA LEU A 398 -15.86 18.51 -24.61
C LEU A 398 -16.20 17.03 -24.82
N ILE A 399 -15.99 16.19 -23.80
CA ILE A 399 -16.16 14.74 -23.86
C ILE A 399 -16.77 14.22 -22.56
N ASP A 400 -17.87 13.48 -22.70
CA ASP A 400 -18.50 12.78 -21.58
C ASP A 400 -17.64 11.57 -21.13
N GLU A 401 -17.52 11.39 -19.81
CA GLU A 401 -16.86 10.24 -19.16
C GLU A 401 -15.40 10.00 -19.65
N LYS A 402 -14.61 11.06 -19.83
CA LYS A 402 -13.21 10.98 -20.31
C LYS A 402 -12.36 9.92 -19.61
N ALA A 403 -12.40 9.85 -18.28
CA ALA A 403 -11.60 8.88 -17.52
C ALA A 403 -11.94 7.42 -17.86
N LYS A 404 -13.23 7.10 -17.99
CA LYS A 404 -13.73 5.77 -18.37
C LYS A 404 -13.34 5.41 -19.80
N ARG A 405 -13.37 6.38 -20.72
CA ARG A 405 -12.92 6.17 -22.11
C ARG A 405 -11.42 5.92 -22.21
N ILE A 406 -10.60 6.67 -21.46
CA ILE A 406 -9.14 6.43 -21.38
C ILE A 406 -8.88 5.01 -20.88
N ARG A 407 -9.60 4.59 -19.83
CA ARG A 407 -9.51 3.24 -19.28
C ARG A 407 -9.84 2.17 -20.32
N GLU A 408 -10.98 2.29 -21.02
CA GLU A 408 -11.38 1.31 -22.03
C GLU A 408 -10.37 1.21 -23.19
N ILE A 409 -9.85 2.35 -23.65
CA ILE A 409 -8.83 2.38 -24.72
C ILE A 409 -7.51 1.76 -24.24
N LYS A 410 -7.10 1.96 -22.98
CA LYS A 410 -5.94 1.27 -22.40
C LYS A 410 -6.15 -0.24 -22.33
N ILE A 411 -7.34 -0.70 -21.95
CA ILE A 411 -7.68 -2.14 -21.91
C ILE A 411 -7.62 -2.74 -23.32
N GLN A 412 -8.15 -2.05 -24.34
CA GLN A 412 -8.04 -2.50 -25.74
C GLN A 412 -6.60 -2.48 -26.27
N LYS A 413 -5.77 -1.52 -25.83
CA LYS A 413 -4.34 -1.52 -26.12
C LYS A 413 -3.66 -2.74 -25.48
N ALA A 414 -3.99 -3.04 -24.23
CA ALA A 414 -3.45 -4.18 -23.51
C ALA A 414 -3.84 -5.51 -24.17
N THR A 415 -5.10 -5.70 -24.57
CA THR A 415 -5.52 -6.91 -25.32
C THR A 415 -4.82 -7.03 -26.67
N GLY A 416 -4.56 -5.91 -27.37
CA GLY A 416 -3.74 -5.88 -28.58
C GLY A 416 -2.31 -6.37 -28.33
N LEU A 417 -1.65 -5.85 -27.29
CA LEU A 417 -0.29 -6.28 -26.91
C LEU A 417 -0.24 -7.75 -26.46
N PHE A 418 -1.30 -8.24 -25.81
CA PHE A 418 -1.44 -9.64 -25.43
C PHE A 418 -1.43 -10.55 -26.67
N ARG A 419 -2.22 -10.20 -27.69
CA ARG A 419 -2.25 -10.91 -28.99
C ARG A 419 -0.91 -10.85 -29.73
N GLU A 420 -0.13 -9.79 -29.52
CA GLU A 420 1.26 -9.66 -30.02
C GLU A 420 2.31 -10.43 -29.19
N ARG A 421 1.89 -11.21 -28.17
CA ARG A 421 2.76 -11.96 -27.23
C ARG A 421 3.65 -11.10 -26.35
N LYS A 422 3.32 -9.82 -26.17
CA LYS A 422 4.02 -8.91 -25.26
C LYS A 422 3.34 -8.93 -23.89
N TYR A 423 3.32 -10.09 -23.24
CA TYR A 423 2.52 -10.33 -22.03
C TYR A 423 2.85 -9.39 -20.87
N ARG A 424 4.13 -9.09 -20.63
CA ARG A 424 4.53 -8.18 -19.54
C ARG A 424 3.96 -6.77 -19.73
N ALA A 425 4.23 -6.15 -20.88
CA ALA A 425 3.72 -4.81 -21.20
C ALA A 425 2.18 -4.78 -21.27
N SER A 426 1.55 -5.88 -21.67
CA SER A 426 0.10 -6.04 -21.66
C SER A 426 -0.47 -6.04 -20.25
N LEU A 427 0.06 -6.87 -19.34
CA LEU A 427 -0.44 -6.99 -17.99
C LEU A 427 -0.14 -5.75 -17.14
N ASP A 428 1.02 -5.12 -17.33
CA ASP A 428 1.33 -3.83 -16.71
C ASP A 428 0.27 -2.78 -17.10
N LEU A 429 -0.14 -2.73 -18.37
CA LEU A 429 -1.21 -1.84 -18.82
C LEU A 429 -2.61 -2.24 -18.32
N PHE A 430 -2.89 -3.53 -18.11
CA PHE A 430 -4.14 -3.96 -17.48
C PHE A 430 -4.21 -3.53 -16.02
N THR A 431 -3.10 -3.62 -15.27
CA THR A 431 -3.00 -3.06 -13.92
C THR A 431 -3.18 -1.55 -13.93
N ASP A 432 -2.47 -0.81 -14.80
CA ASP A 432 -2.57 0.66 -14.90
C ASP A 432 -3.95 1.17 -15.35
N ALA A 433 -4.79 0.28 -15.89
CA ALA A 433 -6.16 0.57 -16.29
C ALA A 433 -7.19 0.02 -15.30
N ASP A 434 -6.76 -0.52 -14.16
CA ASP A 434 -7.60 -1.21 -13.18
C ASP A 434 -8.57 -2.20 -13.87
N ALA A 435 -8.09 -2.96 -14.85
CA ALA A 435 -8.95 -3.85 -15.62
C ALA A 435 -9.58 -4.92 -14.73
N SER A 436 -10.85 -5.26 -14.97
CA SER A 436 -11.53 -6.29 -14.20
C SER A 436 -10.84 -7.65 -14.41
N PRO A 437 -10.59 -8.44 -13.34
CA PRO A 437 -9.87 -9.69 -13.47
C PRO A 437 -10.52 -10.69 -14.43
N ASP A 438 -11.85 -10.65 -14.57
CA ASP A 438 -12.58 -11.51 -15.51
C ASP A 438 -12.13 -11.29 -16.96
N ARG A 439 -11.96 -10.03 -17.38
CA ARG A 439 -11.55 -9.68 -18.75
C ARG A 439 -10.14 -10.15 -19.07
N VAL A 440 -9.25 -10.17 -18.08
CA VAL A 440 -7.88 -10.62 -18.26
C VAL A 440 -7.81 -12.15 -18.24
N ILE A 441 -8.52 -12.82 -17.32
CA ILE A 441 -8.54 -14.28 -17.20
C ILE A 441 -9.17 -14.93 -18.45
N LYS A 442 -10.21 -14.31 -19.05
CA LYS A 442 -10.85 -14.76 -20.30
C LYS A 442 -9.88 -15.02 -21.46
N LEU A 443 -8.75 -14.30 -21.50
CA LEU A 443 -7.73 -14.42 -22.55
C LEU A 443 -6.90 -15.72 -22.45
N TYR A 444 -7.02 -16.47 -21.34
CA TYR A 444 -6.24 -17.67 -21.08
C TYR A 444 -7.04 -18.96 -21.37
N PRO A 445 -6.38 -20.11 -21.61
CA PRO A 445 -7.04 -21.39 -21.83
C PRO A 445 -7.87 -21.88 -20.63
N ARG A 446 -8.78 -22.83 -20.86
CA ARG A 446 -9.68 -23.43 -19.85
C ARG A 446 -8.95 -24.03 -18.65
N SER A 447 -7.72 -24.51 -18.82
CA SER A 447 -6.86 -24.98 -17.72
C SER A 447 -6.61 -23.92 -16.64
N ILE A 448 -6.65 -22.63 -17.01
CA ILE A 448 -6.53 -21.50 -16.10
C ILE A 448 -7.90 -20.84 -15.88
N ALA A 449 -8.56 -20.43 -16.97
CA ALA A 449 -9.77 -19.62 -16.95
C ALA A 449 -11.05 -20.40 -16.60
N GLY A 450 -11.01 -21.74 -16.61
CA GLY A 450 -12.21 -22.57 -16.47
C GLY A 450 -13.22 -22.25 -17.57
N ASP A 451 -14.49 -22.18 -17.20
CA ASP A 451 -15.60 -21.96 -18.13
C ASP A 451 -15.63 -20.53 -18.74
N LEU A 452 -14.74 -19.64 -18.30
CA LEU A 452 -14.61 -18.27 -18.81
C LEU A 452 -13.64 -18.14 -20.00
N SER A 453 -13.03 -19.21 -20.50
CA SER A 453 -12.04 -19.12 -21.58
C SER A 453 -12.65 -18.68 -22.92
N GLU A 454 -12.02 -17.73 -23.61
CA GLU A 454 -12.39 -17.29 -24.97
C GLU A 454 -11.79 -18.16 -26.10
N LEU A 455 -10.91 -19.14 -25.77
CA LEU A 455 -10.22 -19.96 -26.77
C LEU A 455 -11.03 -21.22 -27.14
N PRO A 456 -11.15 -21.59 -28.44
CA PRO A 456 -11.82 -22.83 -28.87
C PRO A 456 -11.08 -24.09 -28.42
N GLU A 457 -11.82 -25.16 -28.09
CA GLU A 457 -11.26 -26.49 -27.76
C GLU A 457 -10.66 -27.18 -29.01
N GLU A 458 -9.41 -27.66 -28.90
CA GLU A 458 -8.95 -28.80 -29.71
C GLU A 458 -9.09 -30.07 -28.85
N PRO A 459 -9.66 -31.17 -29.37
CA PRO A 459 -9.77 -32.42 -28.62
C PRO A 459 -8.39 -33.00 -28.31
N GLU A 460 -8.14 -33.32 -27.04
CA GLU A 460 -6.92 -33.96 -26.55
C GLU A 460 -6.83 -35.40 -27.08
N ASP A 461 -5.96 -35.65 -28.07
CA ASP A 461 -5.53 -37.01 -28.43
C ASP A 461 -4.34 -37.42 -27.53
N ASP A 462 -4.55 -38.52 -26.80
CA ASP A 462 -3.66 -39.35 -25.98
C ASP A 462 -2.16 -38.97 -25.88
N ALA A 463 -1.76 -38.53 -24.68
CA ALA A 463 -0.37 -38.47 -24.26
C ALA A 463 0.21 -39.89 -24.02
N GLN A 464 1.20 -40.28 -24.81
CA GLN A 464 2.14 -41.36 -24.46
C GLN A 464 3.25 -40.80 -23.54
N PRO A 465 3.71 -41.56 -22.52
CA PRO A 465 4.70 -41.06 -21.56
C PRO A 465 6.11 -41.14 -22.14
N GLU A 466 6.83 -40.01 -22.18
CA GLU A 466 8.27 -39.98 -22.45
C GLU A 466 9.04 -40.43 -21.20
N SER A 467 9.92 -41.41 -21.41
CA SER A 467 10.80 -42.04 -20.44
C SER A 467 11.91 -41.11 -19.95
N VAL A 468 12.16 -41.19 -18.64
CA VAL A 468 13.27 -40.59 -17.90
C VAL A 468 14.59 -41.28 -18.29
N GLU A 469 15.60 -40.53 -18.75
CA GLU A 469 16.98 -41.02 -18.82
C GLU A 469 17.83 -40.41 -17.69
N GLU A 470 18.40 -41.32 -16.90
CA GLU A 470 19.28 -41.09 -15.76
C GLU A 470 20.67 -40.57 -16.18
N SER A 471 21.22 -39.69 -15.37
CA SER A 471 22.60 -39.23 -15.44
C SER A 471 23.53 -40.20 -14.71
N ASP A 472 24.56 -40.71 -15.39
CA ASP A 472 25.64 -41.47 -14.79
C ASP A 472 27.02 -40.84 -15.08
N ALA A 473 27.89 -40.85 -14.08
CA ALA A 473 29.12 -40.10 -13.99
C ALA A 473 30.34 -40.80 -14.63
N LYS A 474 31.36 -40.02 -15.08
CA LYS A 474 32.78 -40.24 -14.75
C LYS A 474 33.75 -39.13 -15.25
N THR A 475 34.67 -38.81 -14.32
CA THR A 475 36.03 -38.22 -14.32
C THR A 475 36.92 -38.55 -15.53
N GLU A 476 38.03 -37.92 -15.90
CA GLU A 476 39.08 -36.97 -15.41
C GLU A 476 39.74 -36.41 -16.72
N ASP A 477 40.43 -35.28 -16.85
CA ASP A 477 41.75 -34.92 -16.30
C ASP A 477 42.17 -33.52 -16.85
N ALA A 478 43.03 -32.79 -16.13
CA ALA A 478 43.47 -31.40 -16.41
C ALA A 478 44.85 -31.36 -17.16
N PRO A 479 45.65 -30.25 -17.27
CA PRO A 479 45.42 -28.79 -17.10
C PRO A 479 46.15 -27.85 -18.14
N LYS A 480 45.84 -26.53 -18.07
CA LYS A 480 46.66 -25.26 -18.20
C LYS A 480 47.79 -25.15 -19.27
N GLU A 481 48.06 -24.07 -20.03
CA GLU A 481 48.10 -22.58 -19.87
C GLU A 481 48.66 -21.99 -21.24
N PRO A 482 49.02 -20.70 -21.48
CA PRO A 482 48.16 -19.53 -21.78
C PRO A 482 48.69 -18.74 -23.05
N PRO A 483 48.49 -17.42 -23.30
CA PRO A 483 48.29 -16.87 -24.67
C PRO A 483 49.35 -15.85 -25.17
N ALA A 484 49.36 -15.53 -26.48
CA ALA A 484 49.85 -14.24 -27.03
C ALA A 484 49.57 -14.07 -28.57
N THR A 485 48.75 -13.06 -28.91
CA THR A 485 48.87 -11.97 -29.93
C THR A 485 49.94 -12.00 -31.07
N PRO A 486 49.90 -11.09 -32.07
CA PRO A 486 48.85 -10.72 -33.05
C PRO A 486 49.45 -10.52 -34.49
N GLY A 487 48.68 -10.12 -35.50
CA GLY A 487 49.25 -9.73 -36.81
C GLY A 487 48.34 -8.86 -37.68
N LYS A 488 48.67 -7.57 -37.77
CA LYS A 488 48.14 -6.58 -38.73
C LYS A 488 48.91 -6.65 -40.05
N SER A 489 48.25 -6.39 -41.21
CA SER A 489 48.82 -5.71 -42.39
C SER A 489 47.78 -5.67 -43.54
N LEU A 490 47.27 -4.49 -43.95
CA LEU A 490 47.62 -3.63 -45.11
C LEU A 490 46.99 -4.00 -46.47
N LEU A 491 46.39 -2.95 -47.07
CA LEU A 491 46.19 -2.61 -48.49
C LEU A 491 45.68 -3.67 -49.50
N ASP A 492 44.60 -3.34 -50.22
CA ASP A 492 44.76 -3.08 -51.67
C ASP A 492 43.65 -2.19 -52.27
N ARG A 493 43.97 -1.66 -53.45
CA ARG A 493 43.45 -0.50 -54.19
C ARG A 493 42.49 -0.90 -55.33
N VAL A 494 41.56 0.03 -55.64
CA VAL A 494 41.25 0.59 -57.00
C VAL A 494 40.16 -0.04 -57.91
N THR A 495 39.25 0.88 -58.34
CA THR A 495 38.34 0.93 -59.53
C THR A 495 37.14 -0.04 -59.61
N GLY A 496 35.94 0.33 -60.08
CA GLY A 496 35.42 1.57 -60.69
C GLY A 496 33.90 1.48 -60.97
N HIS A 497 33.27 2.65 -61.12
CA HIS A 497 31.95 3.03 -61.68
C HIS A 497 30.79 2.03 -61.80
N ALA A 498 29.62 2.39 -61.23
CA ALA A 498 28.41 2.79 -61.99
C ALA A 498 27.25 3.21 -61.06
N ARG A 499 26.45 4.19 -61.50
CA ARG A 499 25.31 4.83 -60.84
C ARG A 499 24.13 3.87 -60.60
N LYS A 500 23.45 3.99 -59.44
CA LYS A 500 21.98 4.05 -59.30
C LYS A 500 21.58 4.41 -57.85
N GLU A 501 20.47 5.12 -57.75
CA GLU A 501 19.83 5.72 -56.57
C GLU A 501 19.55 4.74 -55.42
N PRO A 502 19.50 5.20 -54.16
CA PRO A 502 18.81 4.46 -53.10
C PRO A 502 17.53 5.18 -52.66
N ASP A 503 16.40 4.49 -52.83
CA ASP A 503 15.23 4.65 -51.98
C ASP A 503 15.59 4.17 -50.57
N ASN A 504 15.47 5.07 -49.59
CA ASN A 504 15.61 4.74 -48.17
C ASN A 504 14.23 4.83 -47.50
N GLU A 505 13.71 3.69 -47.10
CA GLU A 505 12.63 3.57 -46.14
C GLU A 505 13.11 3.85 -44.70
N SER A 506 12.20 4.43 -43.91
CA SER A 506 11.93 4.12 -42.49
C SER A 506 13.10 4.10 -41.49
N ILE A 507 13.16 5.13 -40.64
CA ILE A 507 13.81 5.04 -39.31
C ILE A 507 12.75 5.20 -38.22
N LYS A 508 12.57 4.11 -37.48
CA LYS A 508 11.78 4.00 -36.24
C LYS A 508 12.40 4.84 -35.13
N SER A 509 11.56 5.51 -34.37
CA SER A 509 11.90 6.22 -33.13
C SER A 509 12.18 5.25 -32.00
N SER A 510 13.38 5.32 -31.41
CA SER A 510 13.70 4.69 -30.13
C SER A 510 13.32 5.59 -28.95
N ALA A 511 12.63 5.00 -27.97
CA ALA A 511 12.50 5.52 -26.62
C ALA A 511 13.57 4.83 -25.76
N VAL A 512 14.29 5.63 -24.97
CA VAL A 512 15.27 5.16 -23.98
C VAL A 512 14.58 5.15 -22.62
N ALA A 513 14.68 4.02 -21.92
CA ALA A 513 14.51 3.90 -20.47
C ALA A 513 15.68 3.06 -19.95
N ASP A 514 16.17 3.43 -18.77
CA ASP A 514 17.44 3.04 -18.19
C ASP A 514 17.57 1.56 -17.78
N SER A 515 18.70 0.99 -18.19
CA SER A 515 19.64 0.07 -17.51
C SER A 515 19.16 -0.88 -16.40
N ALA A 516 19.15 -2.18 -16.71
CA ALA A 516 19.73 -3.23 -15.86
C ALA A 516 20.26 -4.37 -16.76
N ALA A 517 21.47 -4.84 -16.48
CA ALA A 517 22.32 -5.62 -17.38
C ALA A 517 22.04 -7.13 -17.38
N SER A 518 21.96 -7.73 -18.58
CA SER A 518 22.53 -9.05 -18.90
C SER A 518 22.56 -9.26 -20.43
N SER A 519 23.73 -9.57 -20.99
CA SER A 519 24.01 -9.75 -22.42
C SER A 519 23.18 -10.86 -23.09
N PRO A 520 22.72 -10.72 -24.36
CA PRO A 520 22.00 -11.78 -25.06
C PRO A 520 22.91 -12.58 -26.02
N HIS A 521 22.79 -13.91 -25.99
CA HIS A 521 23.21 -14.78 -27.10
C HIS A 521 22.22 -14.67 -28.26
N LYS A 522 22.76 -14.46 -29.47
CA LYS A 522 22.02 -14.45 -30.74
C LYS A 522 21.28 -15.77 -30.98
N ARG A 523 19.98 -15.72 -31.23
CA ARG A 523 19.27 -16.70 -32.08
C ARG A 523 18.47 -15.96 -33.16
N ASN A 524 18.57 -16.49 -34.37
CA ASN A 524 18.02 -15.96 -35.61
C ASN A 524 16.49 -15.89 -35.57
N VAL A 525 15.93 -14.74 -35.95
CA VAL A 525 14.49 -14.54 -36.14
C VAL A 525 14.13 -14.86 -37.59
N SER A 526 13.30 -15.88 -37.79
CA SER A 526 12.59 -16.14 -39.04
C SER A 526 11.31 -15.27 -39.11
N LYS A 527 10.91 -14.94 -40.35
CA LYS A 527 9.80 -14.05 -40.76
C LYS A 527 8.43 -14.35 -40.11
N PRO A 528 7.51 -13.36 -40.06
CA PRO A 528 6.18 -13.51 -39.49
C PRO A 528 5.22 -14.17 -40.48
N THR A 529 4.56 -15.25 -40.06
CA THR A 529 3.41 -15.86 -40.74
C THR A 529 2.28 -16.06 -39.75
N ALA A 530 1.17 -15.33 -39.99
CA ALA A 530 -0.25 -15.62 -39.74
C ALA A 530 -0.73 -16.07 -38.32
N PRO A 531 -1.99 -15.74 -37.97
CA PRO A 531 -2.47 -15.66 -36.58
C PRO A 531 -2.94 -17.00 -36.02
N GLU A 532 -3.19 -17.02 -34.70
CA GLU A 532 -3.95 -18.08 -33.99
C GLU A 532 -3.30 -19.47 -33.95
N LYS A 533 -2.10 -19.57 -33.36
CA LYS A 533 -1.79 -20.79 -32.60
C LYS A 533 -2.26 -20.58 -31.17
N ALA A 534 -3.03 -21.53 -30.64
CA ALA A 534 -3.45 -21.56 -29.24
C ALA A 534 -2.24 -21.38 -28.30
N LEU A 535 -2.44 -20.72 -27.17
CA LEU A 535 -1.45 -20.59 -26.09
C LEU A 535 -1.12 -21.98 -25.55
N VAL A 536 -0.12 -22.65 -26.11
CA VAL A 536 0.27 -24.02 -25.73
C VAL A 536 1.79 -24.07 -25.46
N GLY A 537 2.20 -24.91 -24.51
CA GLY A 537 3.61 -25.18 -24.22
C GLY A 537 4.33 -24.07 -23.44
N GLU A 538 5.57 -23.75 -23.83
CA GLU A 538 6.41 -22.76 -23.12
C GLU A 538 5.86 -21.33 -23.17
N ASP A 539 5.18 -20.95 -24.26
CA ASP A 539 4.55 -19.63 -24.43
C ASP A 539 3.46 -19.41 -23.38
N LEU A 540 2.67 -20.45 -23.11
CA LEU A 540 1.65 -20.46 -22.06
C LEU A 540 2.28 -20.28 -20.67
N LYS A 541 3.41 -20.94 -20.38
CA LYS A 541 4.12 -20.79 -19.09
C LYS A 541 4.59 -19.35 -18.88
N VAL A 542 5.12 -18.69 -19.92
CA VAL A 542 5.54 -17.28 -19.84
C VAL A 542 4.32 -16.36 -19.62
N ALA A 543 3.25 -16.57 -20.38
CA ALA A 543 2.02 -15.79 -20.22
C ALA A 543 1.40 -15.97 -18.82
N VAL A 544 1.40 -17.18 -18.29
CA VAL A 544 0.89 -17.52 -16.95
C VAL A 544 1.80 -16.97 -15.85
N TRP A 545 3.12 -16.98 -16.04
CA TRP A 545 4.02 -16.35 -15.07
C TRP A 545 3.73 -14.86 -14.94
N CYS A 546 3.54 -14.16 -16.06
CA CYS A 546 3.11 -12.77 -16.00
C CYS A 546 1.71 -12.63 -15.36
N LEU A 547 0.77 -13.53 -15.63
CA LEU A 547 -0.57 -13.55 -15.01
C LEU A 547 -0.51 -13.62 -13.48
N THR A 548 0.42 -14.41 -12.92
CA THR A 548 0.55 -14.52 -11.46
C THR A 548 0.86 -13.16 -10.81
N SER A 549 1.63 -12.29 -11.47
CA SER A 549 1.91 -10.93 -11.00
C SER A 549 0.66 -10.06 -11.01
N PHE A 550 -0.14 -10.12 -12.08
CA PHE A 550 -1.41 -9.40 -12.17
C PHE A 550 -2.42 -9.89 -11.13
N LEU A 551 -2.60 -11.21 -10.99
CA LEU A 551 -3.52 -11.81 -10.01
C LEU A 551 -3.08 -11.54 -8.56
N ALA A 552 -1.78 -11.47 -8.28
CA ALA A 552 -1.26 -11.08 -6.98
C ALA A 552 -1.62 -9.62 -6.63
N GLN A 553 -1.55 -8.70 -7.60
CA GLN A 553 -1.99 -7.32 -7.42
C GLN A 553 -3.51 -7.22 -7.25
N ALA A 554 -4.28 -7.92 -8.09
CA ALA A 554 -5.74 -7.99 -7.96
C ALA A 554 -6.18 -8.54 -6.60
N ARG A 555 -5.46 -9.53 -6.07
CA ARG A 555 -5.66 -10.05 -4.71
C ARG A 555 -5.49 -8.97 -3.64
N ILE A 556 -4.44 -8.15 -3.74
CA ILE A 556 -4.20 -7.05 -2.79
C ILE A 556 -5.35 -6.05 -2.84
N GLU A 557 -5.82 -5.69 -4.04
CA GLU A 557 -6.95 -4.78 -4.21
C GLU A 557 -8.25 -5.36 -3.61
N VAL A 558 -8.56 -6.64 -3.83
CA VAL A 558 -9.74 -7.29 -3.22
C VAL A 558 -9.62 -7.34 -1.68
N GLN A 559 -8.44 -7.66 -1.15
CA GLN A 559 -8.19 -7.71 0.30
C GLN A 559 -8.29 -6.34 0.98
N LYS A 560 -8.21 -5.22 0.24
CA LYS A 560 -8.47 -3.90 0.82
C LYS A 560 -9.91 -3.78 1.30
N TYR A 561 -10.86 -4.39 0.60
CA TYR A 561 -12.30 -4.23 0.84
C TYR A 561 -12.98 -5.44 1.51
N LEU A 562 -12.37 -6.63 1.46
CA LEU A 562 -12.92 -7.88 2.01
C LEU A 562 -12.16 -8.35 3.27
N ASN A 563 -12.89 -8.82 4.28
CA ASN A 563 -12.33 -9.53 5.44
C ASN A 563 -12.02 -10.99 5.10
N PRO A 564 -11.15 -11.68 5.88
CA PRO A 564 -10.88 -13.12 5.71
C PRO A 564 -12.13 -14.00 5.69
N ASP A 565 -13.18 -13.62 6.42
CA ASP A 565 -14.45 -14.34 6.49
C ASP A 565 -15.39 -14.11 5.29
N GLY A 566 -14.96 -13.31 4.29
CA GLY A 566 -15.76 -13.02 3.09
C GLY A 566 -16.82 -11.93 3.28
N THR A 567 -16.76 -11.17 4.37
CA THR A 567 -17.62 -10.00 4.62
C THR A 567 -16.93 -8.71 4.17
N LEU A 568 -17.70 -7.72 3.71
CA LEU A 568 -17.17 -6.38 3.43
C LEU A 568 -16.66 -5.73 4.72
N LYS A 569 -15.52 -5.02 4.63
CA LYS A 569 -14.99 -4.22 5.75
C LYS A 569 -15.90 -3.05 6.12
N GLU A 570 -16.55 -2.47 5.11
CA GLU A 570 -17.53 -1.40 5.26
C GLU A 570 -18.83 -1.87 4.61
N ASN A 571 -19.88 -2.02 5.43
CA ASN A 571 -21.20 -2.47 4.97
C ASN A 571 -22.29 -1.51 5.49
N PRO A 572 -22.98 -0.73 4.63
CA PRO A 572 -22.83 -0.68 3.17
C PRO A 572 -21.54 0.02 2.70
N PRO A 573 -21.04 -0.28 1.48
CA PRO A 573 -19.85 0.37 0.95
C PRO A 573 -20.10 1.85 0.64
N VAL A 574 -19.07 2.69 0.76
CA VAL A 574 -19.13 4.10 0.37
C VAL A 574 -19.29 4.21 -1.15
N LEU A 575 -20.35 4.86 -1.58
CA LEU A 575 -20.64 5.12 -2.99
C LEU A 575 -20.17 6.52 -3.37
N ASP A 576 -19.52 6.63 -4.53
CA ASP A 576 -19.14 7.93 -5.08
C ASP A 576 -20.41 8.73 -5.43
N PRO A 577 -20.50 10.03 -5.06
CA PRO A 577 -21.68 10.85 -5.27
C PRO A 577 -21.97 11.11 -6.76
N ASP A 578 -20.93 11.08 -7.60
CA ASP A 578 -21.03 11.39 -9.03
C ASP A 578 -21.36 10.15 -9.88
N THR A 579 -20.89 8.96 -9.48
CA THR A 579 -21.06 7.72 -10.25
C THR A 579 -22.08 6.75 -9.62
N GLY A 580 -22.39 6.91 -8.33
CA GLY A 580 -23.28 6.01 -7.58
C GLY A 580 -22.68 4.61 -7.36
N GLN A 581 -21.36 4.45 -7.53
CA GLN A 581 -20.67 3.16 -7.52
C GLN A 581 -19.63 3.09 -6.39
N PRO A 582 -19.34 1.90 -5.84
CA PRO A 582 -18.27 1.73 -4.85
C PRO A 582 -16.88 1.85 -5.50
N ALA A 583 -15.86 2.19 -4.71
CA ALA A 583 -14.48 2.32 -5.19
C ALA A 583 -13.92 1.06 -5.89
N PHE A 584 -14.42 -0.13 -5.51
CA PHE A 584 -14.05 -1.41 -6.12
C PHE A 584 -14.89 -1.79 -7.34
N ALA A 585 -15.84 -0.96 -7.79
CA ALA A 585 -16.69 -1.25 -8.95
C ALA A 585 -15.86 -1.59 -10.20
N ASN A 586 -14.68 -1.00 -10.32
CA ASN A 586 -13.76 -1.28 -11.43
C ASN A 586 -13.30 -2.75 -11.49
N LEU A 587 -13.30 -3.48 -10.38
CA LEU A 587 -12.92 -4.89 -10.31
C LEU A 587 -14.06 -5.83 -10.73
N LEU A 588 -15.30 -5.34 -10.78
CA LEU A 588 -16.47 -6.15 -11.10
C LEU A 588 -16.65 -6.28 -12.62
N PRO A 589 -17.29 -7.38 -13.09
CA PRO A 589 -17.66 -7.51 -14.49
C PRO A 589 -18.58 -6.36 -14.93
N GLN A 590 -18.34 -5.85 -16.14
CA GLN A 590 -19.05 -4.68 -16.66
C GLN A 590 -20.56 -4.92 -16.83
N ASP A 591 -20.97 -6.17 -17.02
CA ASP A 591 -22.37 -6.59 -17.15
C ASP A 591 -23.17 -6.34 -15.85
N VAL A 592 -22.53 -6.49 -14.69
CA VAL A 592 -23.13 -6.23 -13.37
C VAL A 592 -23.34 -4.73 -13.16
N ILE A 593 -22.42 -3.91 -13.67
CA ILE A 593 -22.42 -2.45 -13.52
C ILE A 593 -23.46 -1.79 -14.44
N VAL A 594 -23.63 -2.31 -15.66
CA VAL A 594 -24.57 -1.77 -16.66
C VAL A 594 -26.00 -2.32 -16.45
N GLY A 595 -26.15 -3.45 -15.75
CA GLY A 595 -27.40 -4.19 -15.56
C GLY A 595 -28.52 -3.49 -14.78
N GLY A 596 -28.30 -2.33 -14.16
CA GLY A 596 -29.37 -1.43 -13.70
C GLY A 596 -30.36 -1.98 -12.65
N THR A 597 -30.07 -3.10 -11.98
CA THR A 597 -30.90 -3.59 -10.88
C THR A 597 -30.54 -2.84 -9.60
N LYS A 598 -31.53 -2.20 -8.96
CA LYS A 598 -31.33 -1.29 -7.80
C LYS A 598 -30.91 -1.97 -6.50
N ASP A 599 -30.78 -3.30 -6.47
CA ASP A 599 -30.33 -4.09 -5.32
C ASP A 599 -29.21 -5.05 -5.75
N ILE A 600 -27.99 -4.53 -5.98
CA ILE A 600 -26.80 -5.37 -6.20
C ILE A 600 -26.25 -5.76 -4.83
N ASP A 601 -26.11 -7.06 -4.58
CA ASP A 601 -25.38 -7.57 -3.42
C ASP A 601 -23.87 -7.45 -3.67
N TRP A 602 -23.34 -6.27 -3.33
CA TRP A 602 -21.92 -5.95 -3.50
C TRP A 602 -20.98 -6.93 -2.79
N GLN A 603 -21.43 -7.54 -1.69
CA GLN A 603 -20.63 -8.54 -0.97
C GLN A 603 -20.51 -9.83 -1.79
N ALA A 604 -21.64 -10.33 -2.30
CA ALA A 604 -21.67 -11.56 -3.10
C ALA A 604 -20.85 -11.40 -4.40
N GLU A 605 -21.00 -10.27 -5.10
CA GLU A 605 -20.29 -9.99 -6.35
C GLU A 605 -18.77 -9.89 -6.14
N LEU A 606 -18.33 -9.18 -5.09
CA LEU A 606 -16.90 -9.07 -4.78
C LEU A 606 -16.31 -10.42 -4.32
N LEU A 607 -17.10 -11.24 -3.62
CA LEU A 607 -16.69 -12.59 -3.21
C LEU A 607 -16.53 -13.51 -4.43
N GLN A 608 -17.39 -13.42 -5.43
CA GLN A 608 -17.22 -14.16 -6.70
C GLN A 608 -15.94 -13.74 -7.42
N VAL A 609 -15.64 -12.44 -7.49
CA VAL A 609 -14.37 -11.96 -8.06
C VAL A 609 -13.17 -12.47 -7.25
N ALA A 610 -13.27 -12.48 -5.92
CA ALA A 610 -12.24 -13.07 -5.06
C ALA A 610 -12.04 -14.56 -5.38
N GLN A 611 -13.12 -15.34 -5.41
CA GLN A 611 -13.05 -16.77 -5.75
C GLN A 611 -12.40 -17.00 -7.12
N LEU A 612 -12.76 -16.21 -8.11
CA LEU A 612 -12.19 -16.27 -9.45
C LEU A 612 -10.68 -15.97 -9.46
N VAL A 613 -10.25 -14.89 -8.81
CA VAL A 613 -8.84 -14.48 -8.74
C VAL A 613 -7.99 -15.55 -8.02
N TYR A 614 -8.45 -16.03 -6.87
CA TYR A 614 -7.72 -17.00 -6.06
C TYR A 614 -7.65 -18.38 -6.74
N THR A 615 -8.76 -18.84 -7.33
CA THR A 615 -8.79 -20.13 -8.05
C THR A 615 -7.94 -20.09 -9.32
N SER A 616 -7.97 -18.98 -10.06
CA SER A 616 -7.11 -18.77 -11.24
C SER A 616 -5.64 -18.67 -10.86
N LEU A 617 -5.32 -18.06 -9.72
CA LEU A 617 -3.95 -17.99 -9.20
C LEU A 617 -3.44 -19.37 -8.79
N PHE A 618 -4.28 -20.19 -8.13
CA PHE A 618 -3.96 -21.56 -7.80
C PHE A 618 -3.68 -22.41 -9.06
N ARG A 619 -4.57 -22.36 -10.06
CA ARG A 619 -4.36 -23.02 -11.36
C ARG A 619 -3.08 -22.57 -12.05
N SER A 620 -2.78 -21.27 -11.98
CA SER A 620 -1.54 -20.69 -12.52
C SER A 620 -0.30 -21.24 -11.81
N TYR A 621 -0.33 -21.39 -10.49
CA TYR A 621 0.76 -22.01 -9.74
C TYR A 621 0.91 -23.50 -10.05
N MET A 622 -0.17 -24.25 -10.14
CA MET A 622 -0.11 -25.67 -10.50
C MET A 622 0.49 -25.89 -11.89
N LEU A 623 0.25 -24.99 -12.85
CA LEU A 623 0.81 -25.09 -14.19
C LEU A 623 2.27 -24.59 -14.31
N ALA A 624 2.60 -23.45 -13.70
CA ALA A 624 3.89 -22.80 -13.89
C ALA A 624 4.93 -23.12 -12.80
N SER A 625 4.50 -23.19 -11.54
CA SER A 625 5.41 -23.30 -10.39
C SER A 625 4.71 -23.96 -9.19
N PRO A 626 4.58 -25.30 -9.17
CA PRO A 626 3.82 -26.01 -8.14
C PRO A 626 4.32 -25.71 -6.72
N SER A 627 5.62 -25.49 -6.52
CA SER A 627 6.20 -25.18 -5.19
C SER A 627 5.56 -23.97 -4.49
N LEU A 628 4.98 -23.02 -5.22
CA LEU A 628 4.30 -21.85 -4.67
C LEU A 628 2.86 -22.11 -4.21
N ALA A 629 2.27 -23.27 -4.52
CA ALA A 629 0.90 -23.57 -4.08
C ALA A 629 0.79 -23.65 -2.55
N GLY A 630 1.78 -24.22 -1.86
CA GLY A 630 1.76 -24.34 -0.40
C GLY A 630 1.81 -22.99 0.33
N SER A 631 2.47 -21.98 -0.24
CA SER A 631 2.47 -20.64 0.36
C SER A 631 1.12 -19.92 0.21
N LEU A 632 0.33 -20.26 -0.83
CA LEU A 632 -1.02 -19.72 -1.00
C LEU A 632 -1.98 -20.20 0.09
N PHE A 633 -1.87 -21.47 0.51
CA PHE A 633 -2.77 -22.06 1.50
C PHE A 633 -2.46 -21.68 2.95
N ARG A 634 -1.24 -21.22 3.23
CA ARG A 634 -0.87 -20.66 4.54
C ARG A 634 -1.49 -19.30 4.81
N ILE A 635 -2.05 -18.66 3.79
CA ILE A 635 -2.72 -17.37 3.90
C ILE A 635 -4.22 -17.59 3.64
N ASP A 636 -5.06 -16.78 4.27
CA ASP A 636 -6.50 -16.77 4.00
C ASP A 636 -6.75 -16.60 2.49
N ASN A 637 -7.51 -17.56 1.95
CA ASN A 637 -7.75 -17.70 0.53
C ASN A 637 -9.21 -17.98 0.24
N PHE A 638 -9.70 -17.42 -0.87
CA PHE A 638 -11.06 -17.62 -1.36
C PHE A 638 -11.12 -18.68 -2.46
N CYS A 639 -10.12 -19.57 -2.59
CA CYS A 639 -10.14 -20.61 -3.62
C CYS A 639 -11.40 -21.48 -3.51
N ASP A 640 -11.89 -21.94 -4.65
CA ASP A 640 -12.96 -22.94 -4.75
C ASP A 640 -12.48 -24.29 -4.17
N PRO A 641 -13.16 -24.84 -3.14
CA PRO A 641 -12.77 -26.09 -2.51
C PRO A 641 -12.78 -27.29 -3.45
N GLU A 642 -13.74 -27.38 -4.37
CA GLU A 642 -13.88 -28.58 -5.22
C GLU A 642 -12.73 -28.66 -6.24
N VAL A 643 -12.41 -27.53 -6.87
CA VAL A 643 -11.32 -27.43 -7.86
C VAL A 643 -9.96 -27.70 -7.22
N VAL A 644 -9.71 -27.15 -6.02
CA VAL A 644 -8.43 -27.33 -5.33
C VAL A 644 -8.27 -28.77 -4.83
N GLN A 645 -9.32 -29.36 -4.27
CA GLN A 645 -9.28 -30.74 -3.77
C GLN A 645 -8.97 -31.73 -4.90
N ALA A 646 -9.69 -31.64 -6.04
CA ALA A 646 -9.45 -32.52 -7.19
C ALA A 646 -8.01 -32.39 -7.71
N SER A 647 -7.54 -31.15 -7.94
CA SER A 647 -6.21 -30.91 -8.51
C SER A 647 -5.07 -31.32 -7.57
N LEU A 648 -5.19 -31.12 -6.25
CA LEU A 648 -4.16 -31.54 -5.29
C LEU A 648 -4.14 -33.05 -5.07
N TYR A 649 -5.29 -33.70 -5.19
CA TYR A 649 -5.41 -35.16 -5.10
C TYR A 649 -4.75 -35.82 -6.31
N GLU A 650 -5.06 -35.37 -7.53
CA GLU A 650 -4.46 -35.86 -8.78
C GLU A 650 -2.94 -35.65 -8.84
N SER A 651 -2.43 -34.57 -8.25
CA SER A 651 -1.00 -34.27 -8.24
C SER A 651 -0.22 -34.92 -7.09
N HIS A 652 -0.85 -35.79 -6.29
CA HIS A 652 -0.27 -36.47 -5.12
C HIS A 652 0.33 -35.53 -4.06
N ARG A 653 -0.19 -34.29 -3.95
CA ARG A 653 0.30 -33.26 -3.02
C ARG A 653 -0.56 -33.17 -1.76
N TYR A 654 -0.59 -34.26 -1.01
CA TYR A 654 -1.47 -34.40 0.15
C TYR A 654 -1.13 -33.45 1.32
N ASN A 655 0.14 -33.06 1.51
CA ASN A 655 0.49 -32.07 2.55
C ASN A 655 -0.16 -30.71 2.28
N ASP A 656 -0.12 -30.23 1.04
CA ASP A 656 -0.73 -28.95 0.66
C ASP A 656 -2.27 -29.02 0.75
N LEU A 657 -2.85 -30.20 0.50
CA LEU A 657 -4.28 -30.45 0.64
C LEU A 657 -4.73 -30.39 2.11
N ILE A 658 -3.94 -30.94 3.02
CA ILE A 658 -4.18 -30.86 4.47
C ILE A 658 -4.14 -29.40 4.94
N ASP A 659 -3.12 -28.64 4.52
CA ASP A 659 -3.00 -27.22 4.81
C ASP A 659 -4.21 -26.42 4.27
N PHE A 660 -4.66 -26.74 3.05
CA PHE A 660 -5.84 -26.13 2.44
C PHE A 660 -7.12 -26.41 3.23
N LEU A 661 -7.37 -27.67 3.59
CA LEU A 661 -8.56 -28.07 4.36
C LEU A 661 -8.56 -27.46 5.76
N HIS A 662 -7.37 -27.35 6.38
CA HIS A 662 -7.19 -26.66 7.65
C HIS A 662 -7.55 -25.17 7.53
N GLY A 663 -7.03 -24.48 6.50
CA GLY A 663 -7.35 -23.08 6.24
C GLY A 663 -8.83 -22.81 5.97
N LYS A 664 -9.52 -23.74 5.31
CA LYS A 664 -10.98 -23.67 5.05
C LYS A 664 -11.85 -24.12 6.22
N LYS A 665 -11.27 -24.51 7.36
CA LYS A 665 -11.97 -25.08 8.53
C LYS A 665 -12.78 -26.35 8.21
N LEU A 666 -12.44 -27.06 7.13
CA LEU A 666 -13.07 -28.33 6.73
C LEU A 666 -12.39 -29.51 7.44
N HIS A 667 -12.31 -29.44 8.77
CA HIS A 667 -11.51 -30.35 9.59
C HIS A 667 -11.97 -31.81 9.51
N ARG A 668 -13.28 -32.05 9.35
CA ARG A 668 -13.83 -33.42 9.23
C ARG A 668 -13.29 -34.14 7.99
N GLN A 669 -13.31 -33.48 6.82
CA GLN A 669 -12.81 -34.05 5.57
C GLN A 669 -11.30 -34.33 5.66
N ALA A 670 -10.54 -33.44 6.29
CA ALA A 670 -9.10 -33.64 6.53
C ALA A 670 -8.82 -34.84 7.43
N LEU A 671 -9.57 -34.99 8.54
CA LEU A 671 -9.41 -36.09 9.48
C LEU A 671 -9.87 -37.43 8.90
N GLU A 672 -10.95 -37.47 8.13
CA GLU A 672 -11.39 -38.68 7.41
C GLU A 672 -10.33 -39.14 6.41
N MET A 673 -9.71 -38.19 5.70
CA MET A 673 -8.60 -38.46 4.79
C MET A 673 -7.36 -38.96 5.54
N LEU A 674 -6.95 -38.28 6.60
CA LEU A 674 -5.81 -38.67 7.44
C LEU A 674 -6.02 -40.04 8.12
N MET A 675 -7.24 -40.37 8.52
CA MET A 675 -7.58 -41.69 9.08
C MET A 675 -7.45 -42.78 8.02
N LYS A 676 -7.93 -42.56 6.79
CA LYS A 676 -7.77 -43.52 5.68
C LYS A 676 -6.30 -43.74 5.33
N PHE A 677 -5.51 -42.66 5.24
CA PHE A 677 -4.07 -42.75 5.01
C PHE A 677 -3.33 -43.45 6.16
N GLY A 678 -3.68 -43.13 7.41
CA GLY A 678 -3.07 -43.69 8.61
C GLY A 678 -3.30 -45.19 8.76
N LYS A 679 -4.50 -45.68 8.41
CA LYS A 679 -4.88 -47.10 8.42
C LYS A 679 -4.45 -47.89 7.17
N GLY A 680 -3.94 -47.21 6.14
CA GLY A 680 -3.59 -47.84 4.86
C GLY A 680 -4.79 -48.24 3.99
N GLU A 681 -5.94 -47.59 4.18
CA GLU A 681 -7.20 -47.83 3.45
C GLU A 681 -7.40 -46.85 2.27
N ALA A 682 -6.37 -46.11 1.87
CA ALA A 682 -6.46 -45.08 0.82
C ALA A 682 -6.26 -45.66 -0.59
N ASP A 683 -6.96 -45.08 -1.57
CA ASP A 683 -6.80 -45.40 -2.99
C ASP A 683 -5.51 -44.73 -3.53
N GLY A 684 -4.40 -45.49 -3.58
CA GLY A 684 -3.11 -45.05 -4.16
C GLY A 684 -1.89 -45.38 -3.31
N GLU A 685 -0.68 -45.06 -3.81
CA GLU A 685 0.56 -45.16 -3.04
C GLU A 685 0.57 -44.09 -1.93
N VAL A 686 0.46 -44.53 -0.67
CA VAL A 686 0.53 -43.65 0.50
C VAL A 686 1.99 -43.38 0.82
N PRO A 687 2.43 -42.11 0.92
CA PRO A 687 3.79 -41.78 1.33
C PRO A 687 4.12 -42.42 2.69
N GLU A 688 5.30 -43.05 2.82
CA GLU A 688 5.71 -43.78 4.03
C GLU A 688 5.59 -42.94 5.32
N GLY A 689 5.79 -41.62 5.23
CA GLY A 689 5.64 -40.67 6.35
C GLY A 689 4.20 -40.24 6.69
N MET A 690 3.19 -40.74 5.98
CA MET A 690 1.75 -40.53 6.26
C MET A 690 1.07 -41.78 6.83
N GLN A 691 1.79 -42.89 6.93
CA GLN A 691 1.28 -44.12 7.53
C GLN A 691 1.38 -44.05 9.06
N GLY A 692 0.34 -44.50 9.75
CA GLY A 692 0.26 -44.50 11.21
C GLY A 692 -0.34 -43.25 11.87
N PRO A 693 -0.45 -43.24 13.21
CA PRO A 693 -1.22 -42.24 13.96
C PRO A 693 -0.56 -40.86 14.10
N GLU A 694 0.74 -40.74 13.83
CA GLU A 694 1.54 -39.55 14.14
C GLU A 694 1.03 -38.28 13.45
N ARG A 695 0.66 -38.36 12.16
CA ARG A 695 0.14 -37.20 11.40
C ARG A 695 -1.25 -36.79 11.85
N THR A 696 -2.09 -37.74 12.20
CA THR A 696 -3.44 -37.45 12.72
C THR A 696 -3.35 -36.78 14.07
N VAL A 697 -2.47 -37.26 14.95
CA VAL A 697 -2.19 -36.62 16.25
C VAL A 697 -1.64 -35.21 16.07
N ALA A 698 -0.69 -35.00 15.16
CA ALA A 698 -0.16 -33.67 14.87
C ALA A 698 -1.25 -32.69 14.38
N TYR A 699 -2.20 -33.16 13.58
CA TYR A 699 -3.35 -32.36 13.14
C TYR A 699 -4.32 -32.06 14.29
N LEU A 700 -4.65 -33.07 15.11
CA LEU A 700 -5.55 -32.92 16.25
C LEU A 700 -5.04 -31.90 17.29
N LYS A 701 -3.72 -31.82 17.52
CA LYS A 701 -3.09 -30.81 18.39
C LYS A 701 -3.36 -29.36 17.97
N GLN A 702 -3.52 -29.12 16.67
CA GLN A 702 -3.73 -27.78 16.12
C GLN A 702 -5.20 -27.32 16.22
N LEU A 703 -6.14 -28.23 16.49
CA LEU A 703 -7.56 -27.92 16.52
C LEU A 703 -7.97 -27.13 17.77
N PRO A 704 -8.90 -26.17 17.63
CA PRO A 704 -9.40 -25.42 18.77
C PRO A 704 -10.26 -26.29 19.70
N PRO A 705 -10.33 -25.95 21.01
CA PRO A 705 -11.06 -26.74 22.01
C PRO A 705 -12.59 -26.77 21.78
N GLU A 706 -13.12 -25.86 20.96
CA GLU A 706 -14.54 -25.84 20.57
C GLU A 706 -14.95 -27.09 19.78
N LEU A 707 -14.01 -27.71 19.06
CA LEU A 707 -14.23 -28.92 18.26
C LEU A 707 -13.97 -30.22 19.05
N ILE A 708 -14.12 -30.19 20.38
CA ILE A 708 -13.82 -31.32 21.27
C ILE A 708 -14.49 -32.63 20.84
N ASP A 709 -15.75 -32.59 20.40
CA ASP A 709 -16.47 -33.82 20.04
C ASP A 709 -15.86 -34.48 18.79
N LEU A 710 -15.35 -33.67 17.84
CA LEU A 710 -14.58 -34.13 16.68
C LEU A 710 -13.19 -34.64 17.09
N ILE A 711 -12.52 -33.94 18.01
CA ILE A 711 -11.20 -34.37 18.54
C ILE A 711 -11.32 -35.75 19.19
N LEU A 712 -12.33 -35.97 20.03
CA LEU A 712 -12.53 -37.26 20.71
C LEU A 712 -12.91 -38.39 19.74
N GLU A 713 -13.73 -38.10 18.72
CA GLU A 713 -14.08 -39.07 17.65
C GLU A 713 -12.82 -39.59 16.95
N PHE A 714 -11.93 -38.68 16.52
CA PHE A 714 -10.74 -39.03 15.75
C PHE A 714 -9.50 -39.36 16.61
N ALA A 715 -9.49 -39.02 17.90
CA ALA A 715 -8.45 -39.44 18.87
C ALA A 715 -8.65 -40.89 19.37
N ALA A 716 -9.81 -41.49 19.14
CA ALA A 716 -10.09 -42.86 19.59
C ALA A 716 -9.19 -43.92 18.94
N TRP A 717 -8.89 -43.78 17.64
CA TRP A 717 -8.07 -44.77 16.95
C TRP A 717 -6.56 -44.63 17.24
N PRO A 718 -5.95 -43.42 17.31
CA PRO A 718 -4.54 -43.27 17.67
C PRO A 718 -4.24 -43.77 19.08
N VAL A 719 -5.13 -43.49 20.04
CA VAL A 719 -4.97 -43.93 21.44
C VAL A 719 -5.05 -45.45 21.56
N ARG A 720 -5.90 -46.11 20.77
CA ARG A 720 -6.02 -47.58 20.78
C ARG A 720 -4.86 -48.29 20.08
N GLU A 721 -4.31 -47.71 19.02
CA GLU A 721 -3.23 -48.32 18.25
C GLU A 721 -1.85 -48.07 18.87
N LYS A 722 -1.55 -46.82 19.25
CA LYS A 722 -0.31 -46.42 19.92
C LYS A 722 -0.63 -45.43 21.05
N PRO A 723 -0.89 -45.92 22.29
CA PRO A 723 -1.25 -45.07 23.42
C PRO A 723 -0.26 -43.94 23.69
N GLU A 724 1.04 -44.19 23.56
CA GLU A 724 2.09 -43.16 23.78
C GLU A 724 1.96 -41.97 22.83
N VAL A 725 1.63 -42.22 21.56
CA VAL A 725 1.49 -41.17 20.54
C VAL A 725 0.09 -40.53 20.62
N GLY A 726 -0.95 -41.33 20.86
CA GLY A 726 -2.32 -40.82 20.99
C GLY A 726 -2.50 -39.90 22.21
N MET A 727 -1.81 -40.19 23.31
CA MET A 727 -1.90 -39.42 24.55
C MET A 727 -1.29 -38.02 24.43
N ASP A 728 -0.36 -37.84 23.48
CA ASP A 728 0.28 -36.57 23.14
C ASP A 728 -0.74 -35.51 22.65
N VAL A 729 -1.92 -35.90 22.17
CA VAL A 729 -3.02 -34.95 21.85
C VAL A 729 -3.46 -34.17 23.09
N PHE A 730 -3.48 -34.81 24.26
CA PHE A 730 -3.98 -34.22 25.50
C PHE A 730 -2.88 -33.74 26.45
N LEU A 731 -1.65 -34.26 26.30
CA LEU A 731 -0.50 -33.94 27.16
C LEU A 731 0.48 -32.93 26.55
N ALA A 732 0.28 -32.50 25.30
CA ALA A 732 1.21 -31.57 24.66
C ALA A 732 1.17 -30.19 25.31
N ASP A 733 2.35 -29.56 25.44
CA ASP A 733 2.55 -28.17 25.88
C ASP A 733 2.01 -27.17 24.83
N THR A 734 0.70 -27.14 24.63
CA THR A 734 0.03 -26.28 23.66
C THR A 734 -1.18 -25.61 24.29
N ASP A 735 -1.41 -24.33 23.98
CA ASP A 735 -2.58 -23.57 24.46
C ASP A 735 -3.92 -24.29 24.24
N ASN A 736 -4.02 -25.04 23.13
CA ASN A 736 -5.22 -25.82 22.81
C ASN A 736 -5.42 -26.97 23.79
N ALA A 737 -4.38 -27.75 24.08
CA ALA A 737 -4.43 -28.90 24.99
C ALA A 737 -4.77 -28.48 26.43
N GLU A 738 -4.19 -27.37 26.92
CA GLU A 738 -4.45 -26.86 28.28
C GLU A 738 -5.90 -26.42 28.52
N ARG A 739 -6.55 -25.94 27.44
CA ARG A 739 -7.93 -25.40 27.44
C ARG A 739 -8.99 -26.45 27.12
N LEU A 740 -8.62 -27.69 26.81
CA LEU A 740 -9.59 -28.74 26.54
C LEU A 740 -10.50 -28.99 27.76
N PRO A 741 -11.80 -29.31 27.54
CA PRO A 741 -12.70 -29.69 28.63
C PRO A 741 -12.23 -30.96 29.36
N ARG A 742 -11.53 -30.77 30.49
CA ARG A 742 -10.86 -31.82 31.28
C ARG A 742 -11.78 -32.98 31.67
N GLU A 743 -13.03 -32.68 32.07
CA GLU A 743 -14.00 -33.72 32.45
C GLU A 743 -14.39 -34.64 31.29
N LYS A 744 -14.56 -34.09 30.07
CA LYS A 744 -14.88 -34.89 28.88
C LYS A 744 -13.72 -35.80 28.48
N VAL A 745 -12.50 -35.26 28.54
CA VAL A 745 -11.27 -36.02 28.23
C VAL A 745 -11.07 -37.14 29.25
N LEU A 746 -11.26 -36.88 30.55
CA LEU A 746 -11.18 -37.90 31.59
C LEU A 746 -12.18 -39.03 31.37
N HIS A 747 -13.44 -38.71 31.06
CA HIS A 747 -14.44 -39.75 30.78
C HIS A 747 -14.05 -40.61 29.56
N PHE A 748 -13.56 -39.97 28.49
CA PHE A 748 -13.10 -40.66 27.30
C PHE A 748 -11.89 -41.57 27.54
N LEU A 749 -10.90 -41.12 28.32
CA LEU A 749 -9.72 -41.93 28.65
C LEU A 749 -10.08 -43.09 29.58
N ALA A 750 -10.96 -42.86 30.56
CA ALA A 750 -11.46 -43.88 31.47
C ALA A 750 -12.20 -45.02 30.72
N ASP A 751 -12.95 -44.68 29.66
CA ASP A 751 -13.63 -45.66 28.81
C ASP A 751 -12.66 -46.54 28.00
N ILE A 752 -11.41 -46.11 27.81
CA ILE A 752 -10.38 -46.83 27.05
C ILE A 752 -9.45 -47.62 27.98
N ASP A 753 -8.76 -46.93 28.90
CA ASP A 753 -7.81 -47.52 29.86
C ASP A 753 -7.65 -46.60 31.10
N GLU A 754 -7.90 -47.16 32.29
CA GLU A 754 -7.76 -46.50 33.59
C GLU A 754 -6.33 -45.98 33.84
N ARG A 755 -5.30 -46.60 33.26
CA ARG A 755 -3.90 -46.12 33.41
C ARG A 755 -3.64 -44.81 32.66
N LEU A 756 -4.31 -44.59 31.53
CA LEU A 756 -4.20 -43.34 30.77
C LEU A 756 -4.91 -42.20 31.50
N GLU A 757 -5.99 -42.51 32.21
CA GLU A 757 -6.68 -41.57 33.10
C GLU A 757 -5.76 -41.09 34.23
N VAL A 758 -5.04 -41.99 34.91
CA VAL A 758 -4.07 -41.62 35.95
C VAL A 758 -2.96 -40.72 35.40
N ARG A 759 -2.42 -41.04 34.23
CA ARG A 759 -1.38 -40.23 33.57
C ARG A 759 -1.87 -38.82 33.21
N TYR A 760 -3.12 -38.70 32.75
CA TYR A 760 -3.72 -37.40 32.45
C TYR A 760 -4.02 -36.59 33.73
N LEU A 761 -4.51 -37.24 34.79
CA LEU A 761 -4.72 -36.60 36.09
C LEU A 761 -3.41 -36.09 36.71
N ASP A 762 -2.33 -36.84 36.58
CA ASP A 762 -1.00 -36.45 37.07
C ASP A 762 -0.48 -35.19 36.34
N HIS A 763 -0.65 -35.13 35.02
CA HIS A 763 -0.33 -33.95 34.21
C HIS A 763 -1.21 -32.74 34.57
N ILE A 764 -2.53 -32.91 34.72
CA ILE A 764 -3.45 -31.82 35.09
C ILE A 764 -3.04 -31.18 36.42
N ILE A 765 -2.57 -31.98 37.38
CA ILE A 765 -2.30 -31.48 38.73
C ILE A 765 -0.86 -30.99 38.88
N ASN A 766 0.13 -31.73 38.38
CA ASN A 766 1.54 -31.37 38.58
C ASN A 766 2.03 -30.34 37.56
N GLU A 767 1.58 -30.42 36.31
CA GLU A 767 2.05 -29.56 35.22
C GLU A 767 1.10 -28.38 35.00
N LEU A 768 -0.21 -28.63 34.90
CA LEU A 768 -1.21 -27.56 34.69
C LEU A 768 -1.67 -26.87 35.99
N GLY A 769 -1.32 -27.42 37.16
CA GLY A 769 -1.59 -26.80 38.46
C GLY A 769 -3.08 -26.61 38.81
N ASP A 770 -3.98 -27.41 38.22
CA ASP A 770 -5.42 -27.31 38.49
C ASP A 770 -5.70 -27.54 39.98
N GLN A 771 -6.51 -26.67 40.60
CA GLN A 771 -6.90 -26.75 42.01
C GLN A 771 -8.29 -27.39 42.22
N THR A 772 -8.90 -27.93 41.16
CA THR A 772 -10.24 -28.52 41.24
C THR A 772 -10.27 -29.71 42.20
N PRO A 773 -10.99 -29.64 43.35
CA PRO A 773 -10.93 -30.66 44.40
C PRO A 773 -11.34 -32.07 43.95
N ARG A 774 -12.17 -32.15 42.89
CA ARG A 774 -12.63 -33.42 42.32
C ARG A 774 -11.49 -34.20 41.67
N PHE A 775 -10.63 -33.56 40.88
CA PHE A 775 -9.52 -34.23 40.19
C PHE A 775 -8.46 -34.71 41.19
N HIS A 776 -8.19 -33.91 42.23
CA HIS A 776 -7.30 -34.30 43.33
C HIS A 776 -7.84 -35.51 44.11
N GLN A 777 -9.15 -35.56 44.36
CA GLN A 777 -9.76 -36.72 45.00
C GLN A 777 -9.71 -37.96 44.09
N GLN A 778 -10.01 -37.79 42.80
CA GLN A 778 -10.03 -38.87 41.82
C GLN A 778 -8.63 -39.49 41.65
N LEU A 779 -7.58 -38.67 41.60
CA LEU A 779 -6.20 -39.17 41.56
C LEU A 779 -5.83 -39.96 42.82
N VAL A 780 -6.25 -39.51 44.00
CA VAL A 780 -6.03 -40.25 45.26
C VAL A 780 -6.80 -41.56 45.26
N ASP A 781 -8.05 -41.56 44.78
CA ASP A 781 -8.86 -42.78 44.69
C ASP A 781 -8.20 -43.79 43.73
N CYS A 782 -7.69 -43.35 42.56
CA CYS A 782 -6.96 -44.19 41.61
C CYS A 782 -5.66 -44.76 42.22
N TYR A 783 -4.81 -43.94 42.87
CA TYR A 783 -3.60 -44.44 43.53
C TYR A 783 -3.89 -45.41 44.67
N LEU A 784 -4.97 -45.20 45.43
CA LEU A 784 -5.38 -46.12 46.50
C LEU A 784 -5.96 -47.42 45.94
N GLN A 785 -6.68 -47.37 44.82
CA GLN A 785 -7.14 -48.57 44.10
C GLN A 785 -5.96 -49.36 43.53
N GLU A 786 -4.98 -48.67 42.95
CA GLU A 786 -3.75 -49.26 42.43
C GLU A 786 -2.94 -49.95 43.55
N LEU A 787 -2.78 -49.30 44.71
CA LEU A 787 -2.10 -49.86 45.88
C LEU A 787 -2.83 -51.07 46.51
N LYS A 788 -4.17 -51.07 46.49
CA LYS A 788 -5.01 -52.16 46.99
C LYS A 788 -5.07 -53.33 46.00
N SER A 789 -4.68 -53.13 44.75
CA SER A 789 -4.72 -54.17 43.73
C SER A 789 -3.70 -55.29 44.03
N PRO A 790 -4.10 -56.57 43.92
CA PRO A 790 -3.17 -57.70 44.07
C PRO A 790 -2.26 -57.91 42.84
N THR A 791 -2.47 -57.18 41.74
CA THR A 791 -1.76 -57.38 40.46
C THR A 791 -0.37 -56.74 40.40
N ILE A 792 -0.02 -55.87 41.35
CA ILE A 792 1.24 -55.10 41.34
C ILE A 792 2.26 -55.76 42.27
N GLY A 793 3.48 -55.95 41.78
CA GLY A 793 4.62 -56.43 42.56
C GLY A 793 5.00 -55.48 43.70
N ASP A 794 5.77 -55.98 44.68
CA ASP A 794 6.11 -55.21 45.89
C ASP A 794 6.89 -53.92 45.58
N ASP A 795 7.75 -53.95 44.55
CA ASP A 795 8.49 -52.77 44.07
C ASP A 795 7.56 -51.70 43.48
N GLY A 796 6.56 -52.10 42.68
CA GLY A 796 5.59 -51.17 42.10
C GLY A 796 4.67 -50.53 43.15
N LYS A 797 4.37 -51.26 44.24
CA LYS A 797 3.64 -50.70 45.38
C LYS A 797 4.43 -49.65 46.13
N GLN A 798 5.76 -49.79 46.21
CA GLN A 798 6.62 -48.78 46.81
C GLN A 798 6.69 -47.50 45.96
N ASP A 799 6.74 -47.63 44.63
CA ASP A 799 6.77 -46.48 43.72
C ASP A 799 5.47 -45.68 43.76
N VAL A 800 4.31 -46.36 43.68
CA VAL A 800 3.00 -45.71 43.77
C VAL A 800 2.81 -45.07 45.15
N ARG A 801 3.30 -45.72 46.22
CA ARG A 801 3.30 -45.16 47.58
C ARG A 801 4.10 -43.86 47.65
N GLN A 802 5.31 -43.83 47.11
CA GLN A 802 6.15 -42.61 47.12
C GLN A 802 5.51 -41.48 46.33
N LYS A 803 4.90 -41.78 45.16
CA LYS A 803 4.15 -40.80 44.37
C LYS A 803 2.95 -40.23 45.14
N LEU A 804 2.16 -41.10 45.78
CA LEU A 804 1.03 -40.69 46.60
C LEU A 804 1.47 -39.86 47.82
N GLU A 805 2.56 -40.25 48.51
CA GLU A 805 3.12 -39.49 49.63
C GLU A 805 3.61 -38.11 49.19
N ALA A 806 4.28 -38.01 48.04
CA ALA A 806 4.70 -36.74 47.46
C ALA A 806 3.48 -35.85 47.14
N PHE A 807 2.48 -36.42 46.47
CA PHE A 807 1.24 -35.73 46.09
C PHE A 807 0.47 -35.19 47.30
N LEU A 808 0.30 -36.00 48.35
CA LEU A 808 -0.43 -35.61 49.55
C LEU A 808 0.30 -34.56 50.40
N ARG A 809 1.63 -34.42 50.22
CA ARG A 809 2.45 -33.36 50.85
C ARG A 809 2.39 -32.05 50.08
N THR A 810 2.20 -32.09 48.75
CA THR A 810 2.16 -30.91 47.89
C THR A 810 0.75 -30.34 47.75
N SER A 811 -0.26 -31.20 47.56
CA SER A 811 -1.65 -30.79 47.40
C SER A 811 -2.35 -30.52 48.74
N LYS A 812 -3.26 -29.54 48.74
CA LYS A 812 -4.16 -29.23 49.88
C LYS A 812 -5.65 -29.36 49.53
N GLU A 813 -5.98 -29.66 48.28
CA GLU A 813 -7.35 -29.58 47.73
C GLU A 813 -8.09 -30.92 47.77
N TYR A 814 -7.44 -32.01 48.17
CA TYR A 814 -8.08 -33.32 48.34
C TYR A 814 -8.96 -33.37 49.62
N LYS A 815 -9.98 -34.25 49.63
CA LYS A 815 -10.89 -34.38 50.77
C LYS A 815 -10.28 -35.25 51.86
N THR A 816 -9.62 -34.62 52.82
CA THR A 816 -8.93 -35.24 53.96
C THR A 816 -9.80 -36.25 54.73
N ASP A 817 -11.08 -35.95 54.96
CA ASP A 817 -11.99 -36.86 55.67
C ASP A 817 -12.27 -38.15 54.89
N LYS A 818 -12.43 -38.05 53.57
CA LYS A 818 -12.69 -39.20 52.71
C LYS A 818 -11.46 -40.07 52.54
N THR A 819 -10.30 -39.45 52.32
CA THR A 819 -9.05 -40.16 52.14
C THR A 819 -8.64 -40.88 53.43
N LEU A 820 -8.82 -40.27 54.60
CA LEU A 820 -8.56 -40.92 55.89
C LEU A 820 -9.45 -42.16 56.12
N ALA A 821 -10.72 -42.11 55.72
CA ALA A 821 -11.65 -43.25 55.86
C ALA A 821 -11.27 -44.45 54.98
N GLN A 822 -10.56 -44.23 53.87
CA GLN A 822 -10.13 -45.29 52.96
C GLN A 822 -8.81 -45.96 53.36
N LEU A 823 -8.09 -45.42 54.36
CA LEU A 823 -6.77 -45.88 54.79
C LEU A 823 -6.88 -46.89 55.96
N PRO A 824 -6.33 -48.12 55.82
CA PRO A 824 -6.26 -49.09 56.92
C PRO A 824 -5.45 -48.57 58.12
N THR A 825 -5.83 -48.98 59.34
CA THR A 825 -5.16 -48.56 60.58
C THR A 825 -4.05 -49.54 61.02
N ASP A 826 -4.03 -50.75 60.48
CA ASP A 826 -3.18 -51.85 60.96
C ASP A 826 -2.01 -52.19 60.01
N ASP A 827 -1.94 -51.52 58.85
CA ASP A 827 -0.94 -51.81 57.81
C ASP A 827 0.22 -50.79 57.82
N PRO A 828 1.48 -51.24 58.06
CA PRO A 828 2.67 -50.40 58.05
C PRO A 828 2.90 -49.60 56.76
N LEU A 829 2.36 -50.05 55.63
CA LEU A 829 2.47 -49.35 54.35
C LEU A 829 1.75 -47.99 54.35
N PHE A 830 0.69 -47.85 55.15
CA PHE A 830 -0.17 -46.66 55.15
C PHE A 830 0.07 -45.72 56.34
N PHE A 831 0.94 -46.06 57.30
CA PHE A 831 1.20 -45.23 58.49
C PHE A 831 1.72 -43.82 58.14
N GLU A 832 2.65 -43.72 57.19
CA GLU A 832 3.21 -42.44 56.74
C GLU A 832 2.16 -41.62 55.97
N ILE A 833 1.43 -42.25 55.04
CA ILE A 833 0.33 -41.62 54.29
C ILE A 833 -0.72 -41.07 55.26
N ARG A 834 -1.11 -41.86 56.26
CA ARG A 834 -2.05 -41.46 57.30
C ARG A 834 -1.54 -40.29 58.14
N ALA A 835 -0.26 -40.27 58.50
CA ALA A 835 0.37 -39.16 59.22
C ALA A 835 0.34 -37.86 58.39
N ILE A 836 0.57 -37.94 57.08
CA ILE A 836 0.50 -36.78 56.16
C ILE A 836 -0.93 -36.21 56.08
N VAL A 837 -1.94 -37.07 55.90
CA VAL A 837 -3.35 -36.63 55.85
C VAL A 837 -3.80 -36.02 57.18
N LEU A 838 -3.46 -36.64 58.31
CA LEU A 838 -3.75 -36.11 59.65
C LEU A 838 -3.02 -34.79 59.95
N SER A 839 -1.82 -34.61 59.38
CA SER A 839 -1.09 -33.35 59.42
C SER A 839 -1.85 -32.25 58.67
N ALA A 840 -2.42 -32.55 57.50
CA ALA A 840 -3.23 -31.60 56.73
C ALA A 840 -4.54 -31.23 57.47
N MET A 841 -5.13 -32.17 58.24
CA MET A 841 -6.31 -31.91 59.08
C MET A 841 -6.03 -31.09 60.34
N GLY A 842 -4.75 -30.81 60.67
CA GLY A 842 -4.36 -30.14 61.91
C GLY A 842 -4.45 -31.03 63.16
N ALA A 843 -4.63 -32.34 63.00
CA ALA A 843 -4.69 -33.32 64.08
C ALA A 843 -3.27 -33.70 64.57
N HIS A 844 -2.48 -32.70 64.98
CA HIS A 844 -1.05 -32.86 65.27
C HIS A 844 -0.74 -33.88 66.38
N GLU A 845 -1.62 -34.04 67.38
CA GLU A 845 -1.44 -35.04 68.45
C GLU A 845 -1.49 -36.48 67.91
N GLN A 846 -2.38 -36.75 66.95
CA GLN A 846 -2.49 -38.08 66.33
C GLN A 846 -1.29 -38.37 65.42
N VAL A 847 -0.80 -37.36 64.69
CA VAL A 847 0.43 -37.46 63.87
C VAL A 847 1.63 -37.82 64.73
N LEU A 848 1.82 -37.09 65.84
CA LEU A 848 2.89 -37.37 66.79
C LEU A 848 2.72 -38.75 67.44
N THR A 849 1.48 -39.19 67.67
CA THR A 849 1.21 -40.55 68.16
C THR A 849 1.66 -41.61 67.15
N ILE A 850 1.44 -41.40 65.85
CA ILE A 850 1.91 -42.31 64.78
C ILE A 850 3.45 -42.33 64.75
N TYR A 851 4.11 -41.16 64.72
CA TYR A 851 5.57 -41.09 64.68
C TYR A 851 6.25 -41.70 65.91
N VAL A 852 5.69 -41.44 67.09
CA VAL A 852 6.27 -41.87 68.37
C VAL A 852 5.92 -43.34 68.66
N PHE A 853 4.66 -43.76 68.56
CA PHE A 853 4.23 -45.09 69.02
C PHE A 853 4.11 -46.14 67.92
N GLN A 854 3.78 -45.77 66.68
CA GLN A 854 3.64 -46.74 65.59
C GLN A 854 4.95 -46.91 64.82
N MET A 855 5.58 -45.81 64.40
CA MET A 855 6.81 -45.84 63.58
C MET A 855 8.11 -45.80 64.38
N HIS A 856 8.07 -45.43 65.66
CA HIS A 856 9.24 -45.32 66.55
C HIS A 856 10.35 -44.37 66.02
N ASP A 857 9.98 -43.36 65.23
CA ASP A 857 10.89 -42.42 64.59
C ASP A 857 10.83 -41.04 65.27
N TYR A 858 11.71 -40.86 66.26
CA TYR A 858 11.77 -39.67 67.12
C TYR A 858 12.29 -38.44 66.39
N ASP A 859 13.27 -38.64 65.50
CA ASP A 859 13.88 -37.55 64.72
C ASP A 859 12.85 -36.95 63.76
N LYS A 860 12.00 -37.79 63.13
CA LYS A 860 10.86 -37.30 62.32
C LYS A 860 9.83 -36.55 63.16
N ALA A 861 9.53 -36.99 64.39
CA ALA A 861 8.62 -36.29 65.28
C ALA A 861 9.14 -34.89 65.65
N GLU A 862 10.45 -34.75 65.92
CA GLU A 862 11.10 -33.46 66.18
C GLU A 862 11.15 -32.57 64.93
N ALA A 863 11.46 -33.14 63.76
CA ALA A 863 11.47 -32.44 62.49
C ALA A 863 10.06 -31.91 62.13
N TYR A 864 9.02 -32.71 62.38
CA TYR A 864 7.63 -32.30 62.20
C TYR A 864 7.24 -31.15 63.13
N CYS A 865 7.59 -31.23 64.43
CA CYS A 865 7.36 -30.14 65.38
C CYS A 865 8.09 -28.85 64.96
N THR A 866 9.32 -28.99 64.46
CA THR A 866 10.11 -27.86 63.97
C THR A 866 9.47 -27.20 62.75
N LYS A 867 9.04 -28.00 61.76
CA LYS A 867 8.37 -27.52 60.54
C LYS A 867 7.05 -26.80 60.86
N THR A 868 6.21 -27.42 61.69
CA THR A 868 4.93 -26.84 62.10
C THR A 868 5.08 -25.59 62.96
N TYR A 869 6.10 -25.52 63.82
CA TYR A 869 6.41 -24.34 64.61
C TYR A 869 6.81 -23.13 63.74
N TYR A 870 7.68 -23.32 62.75
CA TYR A 870 8.07 -22.23 61.84
C TYR A 870 6.92 -21.77 60.94
N LEU A 871 6.12 -22.70 60.41
CA LEU A 871 4.90 -22.35 59.65
C LEU A 871 3.90 -21.54 60.49
N ALA A 872 3.82 -21.81 61.80
CA ALA A 872 2.99 -21.05 62.71
C ALA A 872 3.56 -19.65 63.05
N GLU A 873 4.88 -19.46 63.03
CA GLU A 873 5.52 -18.14 63.20
C GLU A 873 5.40 -17.26 61.94
N GLU A 874 5.61 -17.81 60.73
CA GLU A 874 5.49 -17.07 59.46
C GLU A 874 4.05 -16.57 59.19
N GLY A 875 3.04 -17.36 59.55
CA GLY A 875 1.63 -16.94 59.45
C GLY A 875 1.23 -15.83 60.43
N GLY A 876 2.03 -15.55 61.46
CA GLY A 876 1.81 -14.49 62.43
C GLY A 876 2.30 -13.10 61.98
N GLU A 877 3.30 -13.04 61.10
CA GLU A 877 3.89 -11.77 60.62
C GLU A 877 3.24 -11.25 59.32
N GLN A 878 2.49 -12.08 58.59
CA GLN A 878 1.75 -11.66 57.38
C GLN A 878 0.38 -10.99 57.66
N SER A 879 -0.08 -10.94 58.91
CA SER A 879 -1.36 -10.28 59.29
C SER A 879 -1.28 -8.75 59.40
N THR A 880 -0.14 -8.11 59.14
CA THR A 880 -0.04 -6.63 59.15
C THR A 880 0.31 -5.99 57.80
N PHE A 881 0.27 -6.76 56.70
CA PHE A 881 0.29 -6.21 55.36
C PHE A 881 -0.76 -6.92 54.51
N VAL A 882 -1.96 -6.35 54.50
CA VAL A 882 -3.02 -6.34 53.45
C VAL A 882 -4.37 -6.26 54.17
N ASN A 883 -4.90 -5.04 54.28
CA ASN A 883 -6.32 -4.72 54.14
C ASN A 883 -6.47 -3.20 54.15
N GLY A 884 -6.52 -2.63 52.96
CA GLY A 884 -7.01 -1.27 52.76
C GLY A 884 -8.52 -1.27 52.89
N THR A 885 -9.06 -0.58 53.89
CA THR A 885 -10.28 0.24 53.81
C THR A 885 -10.59 0.87 55.17
N THR A 886 -11.14 2.10 55.11
CA THR A 886 -11.80 2.89 56.17
C THR A 886 -10.95 3.85 57.05
N THR A 887 -11.11 5.14 56.70
CA THR A 887 -11.22 6.36 57.53
C THR A 887 -10.16 6.70 58.59
N PRO A 888 -9.60 7.93 58.56
CA PRO A 888 -8.61 8.37 59.53
C PRO A 888 -9.30 8.91 60.78
N ASN A 889 -9.15 8.22 61.91
CA ASN A 889 -9.38 8.85 63.21
C ASN A 889 -8.06 8.79 63.99
N LEU A 890 -7.50 9.98 64.25
CA LEU A 890 -6.24 10.15 64.95
C LEU A 890 -6.31 9.52 66.34
N LYS A 891 -5.80 8.29 66.46
CA LYS A 891 -5.22 7.79 67.70
C LYS A 891 -3.74 7.54 67.45
N LYS A 892 -2.92 8.28 68.20
CA LYS A 892 -1.47 8.16 68.25
C LYS A 892 -1.07 6.67 68.27
N PRO A 893 -0.06 6.22 67.51
CA PRO A 893 0.44 4.87 67.65
C PRO A 893 1.07 4.76 69.04
N HIS A 894 0.33 4.19 69.98
CA HIS A 894 0.96 3.55 71.11
C HIS A 894 1.73 2.38 70.51
N PHE A 895 3.06 2.52 70.43
CA PHE A 895 3.95 1.38 70.40
C PHE A 895 3.63 0.57 71.66
N GLN A 896 2.72 -0.40 71.53
CA GLN A 896 2.55 -1.44 72.53
C GLN A 896 3.87 -2.17 72.56
N ARG A 897 4.63 -1.91 73.62
CA ARG A 897 5.67 -2.77 74.16
C ARG A 897 5.32 -4.21 73.82
N THR A 898 6.16 -4.86 73.02
CA THR A 898 6.25 -6.31 72.85
C THR A 898 6.59 -6.94 74.21
N GLN A 899 5.66 -6.84 75.15
CA GLN A 899 5.37 -8.03 75.92
C GLN A 899 4.75 -8.96 74.89
N THR A 900 5.41 -10.07 74.64
CA THR A 900 4.80 -11.33 74.28
C THR A 900 3.51 -11.51 75.10
N GLN A 901 2.41 -10.94 74.59
CA GLN A 901 1.08 -11.44 74.91
C GLN A 901 1.02 -12.77 74.16
N VAL A 902 1.48 -13.79 74.88
CA VAL A 902 1.13 -15.19 74.66
C VAL A 902 -0.39 -15.19 74.44
N SER A 903 -0.82 -15.36 73.19
CA SER A 903 -2.18 -15.75 72.89
C SER A 903 -2.42 -17.04 73.66
N LYS A 904 -3.30 -16.97 74.67
CA LYS A 904 -3.42 -18.00 75.71
C LYS A 904 -4.00 -19.33 75.22
N ASP A 905 -4.36 -19.46 73.95
CA ASP A 905 -5.23 -20.58 73.51
C ASP A 905 -4.71 -21.40 72.30
N LYS A 906 -3.45 -21.25 71.85
CA LYS A 906 -2.86 -22.23 70.90
C LYS A 906 -1.82 -23.11 71.61
N PRO A 907 -2.04 -24.45 71.70
CA PRO A 907 -1.06 -25.34 72.33
C PRO A 907 0.23 -25.34 71.51
N ASN A 908 1.36 -25.05 72.15
CA ASN A 908 2.67 -25.14 71.52
C ASN A 908 2.94 -26.61 71.13
N ILE A 909 3.22 -26.87 69.85
CA ILE A 909 3.38 -28.24 69.32
C ILE A 909 4.50 -29.02 70.02
N PHE A 910 5.58 -28.34 70.40
CA PHE A 910 6.66 -28.93 71.19
C PHE A 910 6.22 -29.30 72.62
N ALA A 911 5.23 -28.58 73.18
CA ALA A 911 4.65 -28.93 74.47
C ALA A 911 3.75 -30.18 74.36
N THR A 912 3.08 -30.37 73.22
CA THR A 912 2.33 -31.59 72.91
C THR A 912 3.27 -32.79 72.76
N LEU A 913 4.39 -32.66 72.05
CA LEU A 913 5.40 -33.72 71.95
C LEU A 913 6.03 -34.06 73.31
N LEU A 914 6.39 -33.04 74.10
CA LEU A 914 6.91 -33.21 75.46
C LEU A 914 5.89 -33.95 76.35
N ARG A 915 4.60 -33.60 76.24
CA ARG A 915 3.52 -34.28 76.95
C ARG A 915 3.41 -35.74 76.53
N LEU A 916 3.51 -36.06 75.24
CA LEU A 916 3.44 -37.44 74.74
C LEU A 916 4.63 -38.30 75.22
N TYR A 917 5.83 -37.72 75.33
CA TYR A 917 7.00 -38.42 75.89
C TYR A 917 6.91 -38.66 77.41
N LEU A 918 6.34 -37.71 78.15
CA LEU A 918 6.21 -37.77 79.62
C LEU A 918 4.95 -38.51 80.09
N LYS A 919 3.89 -38.54 79.27
CA LYS A 919 2.59 -39.18 79.55
C LYS A 919 2.09 -39.87 78.28
N PRO A 920 2.49 -41.13 78.02
CA PRO A 920 2.03 -41.87 76.86
C PRO A 920 0.51 -42.17 76.97
N PRO A 921 -0.22 -42.25 75.85
CA PRO A 921 -1.66 -42.48 75.84
C PRO A 921 -2.06 -43.90 76.22
N SER A 922 -1.16 -44.88 76.09
CA SER A 922 -1.38 -46.26 76.54
C SER A 922 -0.72 -46.49 77.91
N PRO A 923 -1.38 -47.19 78.86
CA PRO A 923 -0.85 -47.40 80.21
C PRO A 923 0.34 -48.38 80.27
N ASN A 924 0.65 -49.06 79.16
CA ASN A 924 1.75 -50.04 79.07
C ASN A 924 3.05 -49.47 78.50
N ASP A 925 3.04 -48.25 77.94
CA ASP A 925 4.25 -47.65 77.36
C ASP A 925 5.12 -46.96 78.43
N ALA A 926 6.42 -47.23 78.39
CA ALA A 926 7.38 -46.59 79.28
C ALA A 926 7.60 -45.12 78.91
N THR A 927 7.68 -44.25 79.93
CA THR A 927 8.02 -42.83 79.77
C THR A 927 9.39 -42.63 79.12
N ARG A 928 9.46 -41.82 78.06
CA ARG A 928 10.63 -41.66 77.19
C ARG A 928 11.52 -40.51 77.67
N TRP A 929 12.14 -40.72 78.83
CA TRP A 929 12.92 -39.72 79.56
C TRP A 929 14.11 -39.12 78.79
N PRO A 930 14.96 -39.90 78.11
CA PRO A 930 16.11 -39.36 77.40
C PRO A 930 15.70 -38.38 76.28
N GLN A 931 14.68 -38.73 75.51
CA GLN A 931 14.17 -37.93 74.40
C GLN A 931 13.48 -36.66 74.89
N ALA A 932 12.76 -36.70 76.02
CA ALA A 932 12.17 -35.51 76.63
C ALA A 932 13.23 -34.49 77.09
N LEU A 933 14.36 -34.95 77.66
CA LEU A 933 15.45 -34.08 78.09
C LEU A 933 16.24 -33.50 76.90
N ASP A 934 16.46 -34.29 75.85
CA ASP A 934 17.11 -33.81 74.62
C ASP A 934 16.27 -32.74 73.93
N LEU A 935 14.94 -32.93 73.83
CA LEU A 935 13.99 -31.94 73.32
C LEU A 935 14.06 -30.62 74.10
N LEU A 936 14.12 -30.68 75.44
CA LEU A 936 14.24 -29.50 76.30
C LEU A 936 15.57 -28.78 76.12
N SER A 937 16.66 -29.51 75.89
CA SER A 937 17.98 -28.93 75.66
C SER A 937 18.05 -28.17 74.32
N ARG A 938 17.48 -28.73 73.25
CA ARG A 938 17.53 -28.18 71.88
C ARG A 938 16.47 -27.11 71.63
N HIS A 939 15.23 -27.37 72.06
CA HIS A 939 14.05 -26.54 71.75
C HIS A 939 13.47 -25.82 72.97
N GLY A 940 14.10 -25.91 74.15
CA GLY A 940 13.64 -25.31 75.40
C GLY A 940 13.33 -23.82 75.36
N ALA A 941 14.04 -23.05 74.53
CA ALA A 941 13.82 -21.62 74.35
C ALA A 941 12.47 -21.29 73.68
N ARG A 942 11.92 -22.21 72.88
CA ARG A 942 10.64 -22.06 72.14
C ARG A 942 9.42 -22.38 73.00
N LEU A 943 9.63 -22.99 74.17
CA LEU A 943 8.57 -23.43 75.07
C LEU A 943 8.27 -22.37 76.16
N PRO A 944 7.00 -22.13 76.51
CA PRO A 944 6.65 -21.23 77.62
C PRO A 944 7.12 -21.83 78.97
N ALA A 945 7.87 -21.04 79.75
CA ALA A 945 8.57 -21.50 80.95
C ALA A 945 7.64 -22.09 81.98
N SER A 946 6.54 -21.40 82.23
CA SER A 946 5.53 -21.78 83.22
C SER A 946 4.89 -23.11 82.86
N SER A 947 4.44 -23.28 81.61
CA SER A 947 3.82 -24.53 81.15
C SER A 947 4.79 -25.71 81.18
N THR A 948 6.03 -25.49 80.74
CA THR A 948 7.06 -26.52 80.67
C THR A 948 7.46 -27.02 82.05
N LEU A 949 7.68 -26.12 83.01
CA LEU A 949 8.06 -26.48 84.37
C LEU A 949 6.92 -27.19 85.11
N ASN A 950 5.66 -26.81 84.86
CA ASN A 950 4.49 -27.48 85.42
C ASN A 950 4.28 -28.91 84.89
N MET A 951 4.90 -29.28 83.76
CA MET A 951 4.82 -30.64 83.20
C MET A 951 5.92 -31.55 83.73
N MET A 952 6.94 -31.02 84.41
CA MET A 952 8.03 -31.80 84.98
C MET A 952 7.60 -32.44 86.32
N PRO A 953 8.05 -33.67 86.64
CA PRO A 953 7.81 -34.26 87.95
C PRO A 953 8.61 -33.53 89.04
N ASP A 954 8.05 -33.52 90.25
CA ASP A 954 8.67 -32.91 91.44
C ASP A 954 10.00 -33.59 91.83
N ASP A 955 10.21 -34.84 91.42
CA ASP A 955 11.39 -35.65 91.75
C ASP A 955 12.60 -35.39 90.82
N LEU A 956 12.47 -34.51 89.82
CA LEU A 956 13.56 -34.26 88.87
C LEU A 956 14.66 -33.36 89.45
N ALA A 957 15.88 -33.89 89.49
CA ALA A 957 17.06 -33.11 89.89
C ALA A 957 17.29 -31.90 88.96
N LEU A 958 17.32 -30.69 89.56
CA LEU A 958 17.56 -29.42 88.86
C LEU A 958 18.84 -29.41 88.00
N ALA A 959 19.86 -30.16 88.38
CA ALA A 959 21.11 -30.28 87.62
C ALA A 959 20.88 -30.79 86.19
N LYS A 960 19.88 -31.63 85.95
CA LYS A 960 19.54 -32.15 84.61
C LYS A 960 18.85 -31.13 83.70
N LEU A 961 18.45 -29.96 84.24
CA LEU A 961 17.83 -28.86 83.49
C LEU A 961 18.79 -27.69 83.24
N GLU A 962 20.08 -27.83 83.56
CA GLU A 962 21.07 -26.75 83.41
C GLU A 962 21.09 -26.19 81.97
N ASP A 963 21.16 -27.07 80.97
CA ASP A 963 21.22 -26.68 79.55
C ASP A 963 19.95 -25.95 79.11
N TYR A 964 18.79 -26.38 79.59
CA TYR A 964 17.50 -25.71 79.35
C TYR A 964 17.50 -24.28 79.90
N PHE A 965 17.89 -24.09 81.18
CA PHE A 965 17.94 -22.76 81.79
C PHE A 965 18.94 -21.85 81.10
N ARG A 966 20.14 -22.37 80.80
CA ARG A 966 21.20 -21.64 80.09
C ARG A 966 20.73 -21.20 78.69
N GLY A 967 20.10 -22.10 77.94
CA GLY A 967 19.53 -21.82 76.62
C GLY A 967 18.47 -20.73 76.68
N ARG A 968 17.55 -20.81 77.65
CA ARG A 968 16.47 -19.82 77.83
C ARG A 968 16.98 -18.43 78.22
N LEU A 969 17.92 -18.34 79.15
CA LEU A 969 18.55 -17.09 79.57
C LEU A 969 19.26 -16.39 78.41
N ARG A 970 20.00 -17.17 77.60
CA ARG A 970 20.65 -16.66 76.38
C ARG A 970 19.63 -16.16 75.37
N HIS A 971 18.57 -16.90 75.11
CA HIS A 971 17.50 -16.50 74.19
C HIS A 971 16.79 -15.21 74.63
N SER A 972 16.42 -15.09 75.91
CA SER A 972 15.83 -13.86 76.46
C SER A 972 16.77 -12.66 76.33
N THR A 973 18.07 -12.87 76.51
CA THR A 973 19.08 -11.81 76.34
C THR A 973 19.24 -11.42 74.87
N ALA A 974 19.19 -12.40 73.96
CA ALA A 974 19.27 -12.19 72.53
C ALA A 974 18.09 -11.35 72.00
N ILE A 975 16.85 -11.67 72.39
CA ILE A 975 15.65 -10.89 72.04
C ILE A 975 15.81 -9.43 72.48
N SER A 976 16.21 -9.19 73.74
CA SER A 976 16.38 -7.82 74.25
C SER A 976 17.45 -7.02 73.48
N ARG A 977 18.55 -7.67 73.09
CA ARG A 977 19.59 -7.06 72.25
C ARG A 977 19.07 -6.77 70.84
N GLN A 978 18.32 -7.69 70.25
CA GLN A 978 17.72 -7.53 68.92
C GLN A 978 16.73 -6.36 68.90
N GLU A 979 15.83 -6.26 69.89
CA GLU A 979 14.92 -5.12 70.03
C GLU A 979 15.66 -3.78 70.14
N ARG A 980 16.78 -3.77 70.88
CA ARG A 980 17.64 -2.58 70.98
C ARG A 980 18.25 -2.21 69.63
N ILE A 981 18.73 -3.20 68.87
CA ILE A 981 19.28 -2.99 67.51
C ILE A 981 18.21 -2.43 66.58
N VAL A 982 17.03 -3.06 66.52
CA VAL A 982 15.90 -2.61 65.70
C VAL A 982 15.51 -1.17 66.04
N ARG A 983 15.38 -0.86 67.35
CA ARG A 983 15.10 0.51 67.80
C ARG A 983 16.16 1.51 67.33
N THR A 984 17.43 1.15 67.41
CA THR A 984 18.51 2.04 66.94
C THR A 984 18.51 2.22 65.42
N LEU A 985 18.24 1.16 64.66
CA LEU A 985 18.15 1.22 63.19
C LEU A 985 16.96 2.07 62.75
N GLU A 986 15.79 1.90 63.36
CA GLU A 986 14.62 2.73 63.09
C GLU A 986 14.86 4.20 63.44
N SER A 987 15.59 4.47 64.54
CA SER A 987 15.98 5.85 64.87
C SER A 987 16.91 6.47 63.82
N ALA A 988 17.83 5.69 63.25
CA ALA A 988 18.72 6.13 62.18
C ALA A 988 17.96 6.34 60.87
N ARG A 989 16.99 5.46 60.57
CA ARG A 989 16.08 5.60 59.42
C ARG A 989 15.26 6.87 59.52
N LEU A 990 14.68 7.15 60.69
CA LEU A 990 13.94 8.37 60.97
C LEU A 990 14.81 9.61 60.73
N ALA A 991 16.02 9.63 61.29
CA ALA A 991 16.98 10.73 61.09
C ALA A 991 17.34 10.93 59.61
N LYS A 992 17.55 9.84 58.86
CA LYS A 992 17.80 9.88 57.41
C LYS A 992 16.61 10.46 56.64
N THR A 993 15.39 10.02 56.95
CA THR A 993 14.17 10.55 56.31
C THR A 993 13.94 12.02 56.64
N GLU A 994 14.16 12.44 57.89
CA GLU A 994 14.06 13.85 58.27
C GLU A 994 15.08 14.73 57.52
N ARG A 995 16.33 14.26 57.38
CA ARG A 995 17.36 14.94 56.58
C ARG A 995 16.93 15.08 55.12
N LEU A 996 16.47 14.00 54.49
CA LEU A 996 16.01 14.01 53.09
C LEU A 996 14.83 14.97 52.88
N LEU A 997 13.84 14.99 53.77
CA LEU A 997 12.70 15.89 53.66
C LEU A 997 13.09 17.36 53.82
N ARG A 998 14.10 17.68 54.65
CA ARG A 998 14.55 19.06 54.89
C ARG A 998 15.51 19.57 53.81
N LEU A 999 16.48 18.76 53.41
CA LEU A 999 17.58 19.18 52.53
C LEU A 999 17.41 18.73 51.07
N GLY A 1000 16.57 17.73 50.80
CA GLY A 1000 16.48 17.08 49.49
C GLY A 1000 17.51 15.96 49.33
N THR A 1001 17.48 15.29 48.18
CA THR A 1001 18.50 14.31 47.80
C THR A 1001 19.83 15.00 47.47
N GLU A 1002 20.96 14.29 47.55
CA GLU A 1002 22.28 14.88 47.25
C GLU A 1002 22.33 15.48 45.83
N ARG A 1003 21.71 14.81 44.85
CA ARG A 1003 21.55 15.32 43.48
C ARG A 1003 20.75 16.61 43.38
N GLU A 1004 19.71 16.77 44.21
CA GLU A 1004 18.90 18.00 44.23
C GLU A 1004 19.66 19.17 44.88
N ILE A 1005 20.45 18.87 45.92
CA ILE A 1005 21.33 19.85 46.58
C ILE A 1005 22.40 20.35 45.59
N GLU A 1006 23.03 19.45 44.83
CA GLU A 1006 24.01 19.79 43.79
C GLU A 1006 23.42 20.62 42.65
N GLN A 1007 22.16 20.38 42.30
CA GLN A 1007 21.41 21.16 41.30
C GLN A 1007 20.85 22.49 41.84
N GLY A 1008 21.19 22.87 43.09
CA GLY A 1008 20.70 24.09 43.73
C GLY A 1008 19.18 24.09 44.01
N LYS A 1009 18.52 22.92 43.97
CA LYS A 1009 17.09 22.79 44.23
C LYS A 1009 16.84 22.75 45.74
N PRO A 1010 15.89 23.53 46.27
CA PRO A 1010 15.54 23.48 47.69
C PRO A 1010 14.92 22.12 48.04
N GLY A 1011 15.26 21.59 49.23
CA GLY A 1011 14.71 20.33 49.73
C GLY A 1011 13.19 20.30 49.81
N MET A 1012 12.59 19.11 49.81
CA MET A 1012 11.14 18.91 49.60
C MET A 1012 10.23 19.77 50.48
N ARG A 1013 10.55 19.97 51.78
CA ARG A 1013 9.77 20.86 52.68
C ARG A 1013 9.98 22.35 52.43
N SER A 1014 11.07 22.73 51.78
CA SER A 1014 11.44 24.10 51.44
C SER A 1014 11.12 24.44 49.98
N ARG A 1015 10.68 23.46 49.18
CA ARG A 1015 10.28 23.62 47.78
C ARG A 1015 8.96 24.38 47.70
N ARG A 1016 8.93 25.45 46.91
CA ARG A 1016 7.70 26.21 46.59
C ARG A 1016 7.22 25.79 45.22
N VAL A 1017 5.92 25.56 45.07
CA VAL A 1017 5.28 25.29 43.78
C VAL A 1017 4.30 26.42 43.49
N ARG A 1018 4.38 26.99 42.28
CA ARG A 1018 3.46 28.03 41.79
C ARG A 1018 2.35 27.35 40.98
N ILE A 1019 1.10 27.70 41.27
CA ILE A 1019 -0.07 27.19 40.57
C ILE A 1019 -0.74 28.38 39.89
N THR A 1020 -1.04 28.22 38.62
CA THR A 1020 -1.68 29.19 37.73
C THR A 1020 -3.12 28.76 37.44
N GLU A 1021 -3.94 29.65 36.87
CA GLU A 1021 -5.36 29.35 36.56
C GLU A 1021 -5.53 28.30 35.44
N GLU A 1022 -4.46 28.02 34.71
CA GLU A 1022 -4.39 27.01 33.65
C GLU A 1022 -4.03 25.62 34.17
N ASP A 1023 -3.62 25.49 35.44
CA ASP A 1023 -3.17 24.21 36.00
C ASP A 1023 -4.34 23.32 36.44
N HIS A 1024 -4.29 22.04 36.06
CA HIS A 1024 -5.27 21.01 36.41
C HIS A 1024 -4.65 19.89 37.25
N CYS A 1025 -5.48 19.29 38.11
CA CYS A 1025 -5.08 18.11 38.86
C CYS A 1025 -4.86 16.91 37.95
N ARG A 1026 -3.68 16.26 38.01
CA ARG A 1026 -3.37 15.09 37.16
C ARG A 1026 -4.23 13.85 37.38
N VAL A 1027 -4.96 13.78 38.50
CA VAL A 1027 -5.80 12.62 38.84
C VAL A 1027 -7.25 12.81 38.40
N CYS A 1028 -7.81 14.02 38.54
CA CYS A 1028 -9.20 14.28 38.19
C CYS A 1028 -9.38 15.23 37.00
N HIS A 1029 -8.28 15.76 36.46
CA HIS A 1029 -8.20 16.73 35.37
C HIS A 1029 -9.02 18.02 35.56
N LYS A 1030 -9.43 18.33 36.80
CA LYS A 1030 -10.13 19.60 37.15
C LYS A 1030 -9.14 20.66 37.61
N ARG A 1031 -9.47 21.94 37.36
CA ARG A 1031 -8.69 23.10 37.83
C ARG A 1031 -8.62 23.16 39.36
N PHE A 1032 -7.54 23.72 39.90
CA PHE A 1032 -7.32 23.76 41.35
C PHE A 1032 -8.19 24.79 42.08
N GLY A 1033 -8.37 25.99 41.53
CA GLY A 1033 -9.18 27.05 42.15
C GLY A 1033 -8.80 27.29 43.62
N ALA A 1034 -9.81 27.38 44.50
CA ALA A 1034 -9.63 27.54 45.95
C ALA A 1034 -9.53 26.21 46.73
N ALA A 1035 -9.41 25.07 46.05
CA ALA A 1035 -9.39 23.76 46.70
C ALA A 1035 -8.05 23.48 47.40
N ALA A 1036 -8.08 22.76 48.52
CA ALA A 1036 -6.87 22.32 49.21
C ALA A 1036 -6.05 21.39 48.31
N ILE A 1037 -4.73 21.63 48.26
CA ILE A 1037 -3.79 20.94 47.39
C ILE A 1037 -2.82 20.08 48.20
N ARG A 1038 -2.28 19.05 47.55
CA ARG A 1038 -1.15 18.24 48.03
C ARG A 1038 -0.08 18.24 46.95
N VAL A 1039 1.17 18.44 47.34
CA VAL A 1039 2.32 18.38 46.45
C VAL A 1039 3.08 17.09 46.73
N HIS A 1040 3.28 16.28 45.69
CA HIS A 1040 4.06 15.05 45.78
C HIS A 1040 5.57 15.34 45.70
N PRO A 1041 6.44 14.41 46.15
CA PRO A 1041 7.90 14.57 46.12
C PRO A 1041 8.49 14.89 44.73
N ASP A 1042 7.84 14.43 43.66
CA ASP A 1042 8.17 14.73 42.26
C ASP A 1042 7.90 16.20 41.87
N GLY A 1043 7.07 16.91 42.66
CA GLY A 1043 6.66 18.30 42.43
C GLY A 1043 5.30 18.43 41.77
N GLU A 1044 4.57 17.33 41.57
CA GLU A 1044 3.23 17.35 41.02
C GLU A 1044 2.21 17.80 42.07
N VAL A 1045 1.28 18.65 41.65
CA VAL A 1045 0.18 19.11 42.48
C VAL A 1045 -1.06 18.28 42.18
N VAL A 1046 -1.73 17.83 43.23
CA VAL A 1046 -3.04 17.16 43.13
C VAL A 1046 -4.00 17.77 44.15
N HIS A 1047 -5.31 17.65 43.93
CA HIS A 1047 -6.26 17.98 44.99
C HIS A 1047 -6.01 17.09 46.20
N TYR A 1048 -6.18 17.65 47.40
CA TYR A 1048 -5.91 16.93 48.64
C TYR A 1048 -6.64 15.58 48.72
N GLY A 1049 -7.89 15.51 48.25
CA GLY A 1049 -8.69 14.28 48.18
C GLY A 1049 -8.29 13.30 47.07
N CYS A 1050 -7.55 13.75 46.05
CA CYS A 1050 -7.07 12.89 44.96
C CYS A 1050 -5.74 12.18 45.28
N GLY A 1051 -5.02 12.63 46.31
CA GLY A 1051 -3.69 12.09 46.65
C GLY A 1051 -3.68 10.59 47.00
N GLY A 1052 -4.79 10.02 47.48
CA GLY A 1052 -4.89 8.58 47.77
C GLY A 1052 -5.30 7.71 46.58
N LYS A 1053 -5.74 8.30 45.46
CA LYS A 1053 -6.09 7.54 44.24
C LYS A 1053 -4.88 7.26 43.37
N ARG A 1054 -3.90 8.17 43.32
CA ARG A 1054 -2.64 8.00 42.55
C ARG A 1054 -1.80 6.81 43.05
N GLU A 1055 -1.79 6.54 44.36
CA GLU A 1055 -1.11 5.37 44.94
C GLU A 1055 -1.73 4.02 44.51
N ARG A 1056 -2.97 4.01 43.97
CA ARG A 1056 -3.60 2.79 43.45
C ARG A 1056 -3.31 2.53 41.97
N GLU A 1057 -2.96 3.55 41.19
CA GLU A 1057 -2.70 3.44 39.75
C GLU A 1057 -1.20 3.42 39.40
N GLY A 1058 -0.31 3.84 40.31
CA GLY A 1058 1.15 3.84 40.11
C GLY A 1058 1.88 2.53 40.47
N GLY A 1059 1.18 1.40 40.51
CA GLY A 1059 1.73 0.08 40.83
C GLY A 1059 2.29 -0.68 39.62
N PHE A 1060 3.02 -0.01 38.73
CA PHE A 1060 3.96 -0.64 37.79
C PHE A 1060 5.12 0.33 37.60
N GLY A 1061 6.28 -0.07 38.12
CA GLY A 1061 7.54 0.69 38.15
C GLY A 1061 8.53 0.04 39.08
#